data_AF-A0A9W6NRT4-F1
#
_entry.id   AF-A0A9W6NRT4-F1
#
_cell.length_a   1.000
_cell.length_b   1.000
_cell.length_c   1.000
_cell.angle_alpha   90.00
_cell.angle_beta   90.00
_cell.angle_gamma   90.00
#
_symmetry.space_group_name_H-M   'P 1'
#
loop_
_entity.id
_entity.type
_entity.pdbx_description
1 polymer ?
#
loop_
_entity_poly.entity_id
_entity_poly.type
_entity_poly.pdbx_seq_one_letter_code
_entity_poly.pdbx_strand_id
1 'polypeptide(L)'
;MFEQMTNAEALTRLWGAFLKTPGVPTADALAAELEKDEVDGLIATTHIAEALARRPAPERSDLSRLLVSRLFRNYKLGLGLLKATAKAEVPAPSVPLPQRASNVEGLDLIRPADLPKLTDKTLGGRDRLLLEGLDLAGAETISLTELERRCDDAADATSITYLRAAMGLLAPHLTGHTSYTHRRSQKLTKTPETTQDHLIEQLGFRAAQSRRKDLPGLSPANFLAANYWRSDFPQAIKRFQTKLKSLKLEPTDILVNSPRVLAKLSMTIAQQDLAELSIRPLIGDRGVSVLRVTKAYQGPELRKALEDIGAAPSPYQLYELMDLGKQLPGSDYDLDTYADLAALITSSRFAHLRRIAAGKGTLSPACAMLEHLVLGLTDSLGPKRHDPLTANALATLYTLLDLVVATDLSPALLLRVADLMIDEISLVLAAAKYYTWTDYREVRWQILAERAPSIKDLAGDRIEVSSHLMTSGMDALATALFIALSTRGHHDVVRATESLDYFEFSGLLGKLKTGATAAPHQDVLVAALNPSTPFDKPAADKLIGQVQSSILSGPGDTPFALIIDTTLEVDPADTGGRSQLDEILHALLEAVAAGRLEIFLCKSFQKYASLGTGKVAGGDLTLLTSKGNLESAHARYEALAQDLALALDEHDEAQTIIHMLRHAHRDELALVHNAAANAKFVDDFCWPTDRLNQRQGSSYVDGIPLLLRATLSGDVDELFDKKLTWLDRRDSFSFLRTSYVGGISAANNIEGPFVRLNLGHESRAMLVEYLYAVGHLATCTLPGRPVLSGKPLDLAALSMVSIREHLDALAVVPSTDTTGVERYRSNIFASYCLVAAAVMPSPADAVPLLVEFFARPGTRGTTETQRLLARALFTNLNNLFQAEPAFLTALGNAAAVLPPKEAARLAPGLKPKVDDIVLLGPPAQRLSDLLS
;
A
#
# COMPACT_ATOMS: atom_id res chain seq x y z
N MET A 1 -15.57 4.28 63.11
CA MET A 1 -14.13 4.63 62.89
C MET A 1 -13.34 3.39 62.46
N PHE A 2 -13.90 2.54 61.58
CA PHE A 2 -13.30 1.25 61.17
C PHE A 2 -13.78 0.81 59.77
N GLU A 3 -14.03 1.77 58.87
CA GLU A 3 -14.78 1.56 57.61
C GLU A 3 -14.13 2.26 56.39
N GLN A 4 -12.82 2.58 56.47
CA GLN A 4 -12.05 3.19 55.37
C GLN A 4 -10.67 2.52 55.15
N MET A 5 -10.56 1.21 55.42
CA MET A 5 -9.38 0.40 55.02
C MET A 5 -9.54 -0.21 53.60
N THR A 6 -10.63 0.10 52.91
CA THR A 6 -11.43 -0.95 52.27
C THR A 6 -11.07 -1.30 50.83
N ASN A 7 -10.59 -0.36 50.01
CA ASN A 7 -10.38 -0.61 48.58
C ASN A 7 -8.93 -1.01 48.24
N ALA A 8 -7.96 -0.10 48.45
CA ALA A 8 -6.56 -0.30 48.04
C ALA A 8 -5.87 -1.54 48.66
N GLU A 9 -6.11 -1.83 49.94
CA GLU A 9 -5.58 -3.04 50.59
C GLU A 9 -6.24 -4.32 50.05
N ALA A 10 -7.55 -4.28 49.79
CA ALA A 10 -8.29 -5.41 49.23
C ALA A 10 -7.83 -5.72 47.80
N LEU A 11 -7.71 -4.69 46.95
CA LEU A 11 -7.14 -4.78 45.60
C LEU A 11 -5.71 -5.33 45.62
N THR A 12 -4.83 -4.81 46.50
CA THR A 12 -3.45 -5.29 46.64
C THR A 12 -3.39 -6.78 47.02
N ARG A 13 -4.24 -7.20 47.97
CA ARG A 13 -4.36 -8.59 48.41
C ARG A 13 -4.90 -9.51 47.31
N LEU A 14 -5.92 -9.07 46.57
CA LEU A 14 -6.54 -9.85 45.49
C LEU A 14 -5.65 -9.93 44.25
N TRP A 15 -4.92 -8.85 43.94
CA TRP A 15 -3.86 -8.84 42.92
C TRP A 15 -2.74 -9.83 43.27
N GLY A 16 -2.28 -9.82 44.53
CA GLY A 16 -1.32 -10.80 45.03
C GLY A 16 -1.83 -12.25 44.99
N ALA A 17 -3.11 -12.47 45.26
CA ALA A 17 -3.74 -13.80 45.17
C ALA A 17 -3.87 -14.27 43.71
N PHE A 18 -4.28 -13.39 42.79
CA PHE A 18 -4.34 -13.66 41.35
C PHE A 18 -2.96 -13.99 40.78
N LEU A 19 -1.94 -13.21 41.10
CA LEU A 19 -0.55 -13.47 40.67
C LEU A 19 0.03 -14.76 41.25
N LYS A 20 -0.39 -15.18 42.45
CA LYS A 20 0.06 -16.43 43.09
C LYS A 20 -0.66 -17.67 42.55
N THR A 21 -1.92 -17.53 42.14
CA THR A 21 -2.71 -18.63 41.60
C THR A 21 -3.64 -18.08 40.51
N PRO A 22 -3.12 -17.89 39.28
CA PRO A 22 -3.90 -17.40 38.16
C PRO A 22 -5.01 -18.40 37.80
N GLY A 23 -6.24 -17.91 37.73
CA GLY A 23 -7.38 -18.72 37.35
C GLY A 23 -8.69 -17.94 37.41
N VAL A 24 -9.74 -18.54 36.90
CA VAL A 24 -11.08 -17.93 36.85
C VAL A 24 -11.53 -17.37 38.22
N PRO A 25 -11.44 -18.11 39.36
CA PRO A 25 -11.93 -17.59 40.64
C PRO A 25 -11.15 -16.38 41.17
N THR A 26 -9.83 -16.30 40.93
CA THR A 26 -9.00 -15.18 41.39
C THR A 26 -9.12 -13.96 40.46
N ALA A 27 -9.32 -14.19 39.16
CA ALA A 27 -9.66 -13.14 38.20
C ALA A 27 -11.05 -12.54 38.47
N ASP A 28 -12.05 -13.39 38.75
CA ASP A 28 -13.41 -12.97 39.09
C ASP A 28 -13.44 -12.18 40.41
N ALA A 29 -12.71 -12.63 41.44
CA ALA A 29 -12.61 -11.90 42.71
C ALA A 29 -11.92 -10.53 42.56
N LEU A 30 -10.86 -10.42 41.74
CA LEU A 30 -10.20 -9.14 41.48
C LEU A 30 -11.09 -8.20 40.64
N ALA A 31 -11.77 -8.72 39.62
CA ALA A 31 -12.72 -7.94 38.82
C ALA A 31 -13.88 -7.40 39.68
N ALA A 32 -14.46 -8.23 40.55
CA ALA A 32 -15.53 -7.83 41.45
C ALA A 32 -15.09 -6.82 42.55
N GLU A 33 -13.79 -6.68 42.81
CA GLU A 33 -13.24 -5.62 43.67
C GLU A 33 -13.07 -4.31 42.88
N LEU A 34 -12.50 -4.39 41.67
CA LEU A 34 -12.37 -3.26 40.74
C LEU A 34 -13.73 -2.66 40.34
N GLU A 35 -14.78 -3.47 40.33
CA GLU A 35 -16.16 -3.06 40.02
C GLU A 35 -16.87 -2.29 41.16
N LYS A 36 -16.30 -2.20 42.37
CA LYS A 36 -16.94 -1.52 43.53
C LYS A 36 -16.91 0.00 43.46
N ASP A 37 -15.84 0.56 42.90
CA ASP A 37 -15.69 1.99 42.63
C ASP A 37 -15.06 2.13 41.25
N GLU A 38 -15.77 2.78 40.33
CA GLU A 38 -15.35 2.89 38.93
C GLU A 38 -14.08 3.74 38.76
N VAL A 39 -13.85 4.72 39.63
CA VAL A 39 -12.73 5.66 39.52
C VAL A 39 -11.46 5.04 40.09
N ASP A 40 -11.53 4.50 41.31
CA ASP A 40 -10.43 3.71 41.90
C ASP A 40 -10.12 2.49 41.02
N GLY A 41 -11.15 1.83 40.48
CA GLY A 41 -11.03 0.70 39.57
C GLY A 41 -10.26 1.07 38.30
N LEU A 42 -10.61 2.17 37.62
CA LEU A 42 -9.88 2.65 36.44
C LEU A 42 -8.42 2.99 36.76
N ILE A 43 -8.15 3.65 37.89
CA ILE A 43 -6.77 3.93 38.35
C ILE A 43 -6.01 2.61 38.56
N ALA A 44 -6.61 1.64 39.26
CA ALA A 44 -6.02 0.35 39.53
C ALA A 44 -5.78 -0.49 38.24
N THR A 45 -6.63 -0.39 37.21
CA THR A 45 -6.34 -1.05 35.91
C THR A 45 -5.05 -0.53 35.26
N THR A 46 -4.66 0.72 35.52
CA THR A 46 -3.38 1.27 35.03
C THR A 46 -2.21 0.59 35.73
N HIS A 47 -2.22 0.50 37.06
CA HIS A 47 -1.16 -0.17 37.82
C HIS A 47 -1.11 -1.69 37.57
N ILE A 48 -2.25 -2.33 37.29
CA ILE A 48 -2.31 -3.74 36.86
C ILE A 48 -1.61 -3.89 35.50
N ALA A 49 -1.89 -3.02 34.52
CA ALA A 49 -1.21 -3.04 33.22
C ALA A 49 0.31 -2.81 33.33
N GLU A 50 0.74 -1.85 34.15
CA GLU A 50 2.17 -1.59 34.43
C GLU A 50 2.86 -2.80 35.08
N ALA A 51 2.19 -3.47 36.01
CA ALA A 51 2.71 -4.65 36.69
C ALA A 51 2.71 -5.90 35.79
N LEU A 52 1.76 -6.01 34.85
CA LEU A 52 1.70 -7.04 33.81
C LEU A 52 2.79 -6.83 32.74
N ALA A 53 3.02 -5.58 32.31
CA ALA A 53 4.04 -5.27 31.30
C ALA A 53 5.43 -5.80 31.69
N ARG A 54 5.77 -5.71 32.99
CA ARG A 54 7.01 -6.20 33.60
C ARG A 54 7.12 -7.74 33.72
N ARG A 55 6.07 -8.51 33.39
CA ARG A 55 6.10 -9.98 33.38
C ARG A 55 6.70 -10.55 32.08
N PRO A 56 7.25 -11.78 32.11
CA PRO A 56 7.57 -12.54 30.90
C PRO A 56 6.38 -12.59 29.93
N ALA A 57 6.65 -12.49 28.62
CA ALA A 57 5.59 -12.32 27.63
C ALA A 57 4.49 -13.41 27.60
N PRO A 58 4.77 -14.72 27.82
CA PRO A 58 3.71 -15.74 27.91
C PRO A 58 2.82 -15.50 29.14
N GLU A 59 3.42 -15.36 30.32
CA GLU A 59 2.70 -15.07 31.56
C GLU A 59 1.86 -13.79 31.44
N ARG A 60 2.45 -12.72 30.92
CA ARG A 60 1.72 -11.46 30.64
C ARG A 60 0.51 -11.69 29.74
N SER A 61 0.67 -12.43 28.64
CA SER A 61 -0.40 -12.72 27.68
C SER A 61 -1.56 -13.48 28.33
N ASP A 62 -1.25 -14.55 29.07
CA ASP A 62 -2.27 -15.40 29.69
C ASP A 62 -3.01 -14.65 30.82
N LEU A 63 -2.28 -13.88 31.64
CA LEU A 63 -2.87 -13.04 32.70
C LEU A 63 -3.73 -11.91 32.13
N SER A 64 -3.26 -11.20 31.09
CA SER A 64 -4.03 -10.13 30.42
C SER A 64 -5.28 -10.69 29.76
N ARG A 65 -5.18 -11.78 28.98
CA ARG A 65 -6.33 -12.48 28.35
C ARG A 65 -7.38 -12.85 29.40
N LEU A 66 -6.95 -13.46 30.50
CA LEU A 66 -7.82 -13.91 31.57
C LEU A 66 -8.53 -12.73 32.26
N LEU A 67 -7.82 -11.67 32.65
CA LEU A 67 -8.45 -10.52 33.32
C LEU A 67 -9.39 -9.74 32.41
N VAL A 68 -9.02 -9.52 31.16
CA VAL A 68 -9.86 -8.83 30.17
C VAL A 68 -11.18 -9.58 29.97
N SER A 69 -11.16 -10.92 29.88
CA SER A 69 -12.39 -11.72 29.78
C SER A 69 -13.37 -11.54 30.96
N ARG A 70 -12.88 -11.14 32.14
CA ARG A 70 -13.69 -10.97 33.36
C ARG A 70 -14.09 -9.52 33.62
N LEU A 71 -13.23 -8.56 33.28
CA LEU A 71 -13.51 -7.14 33.45
C LEU A 71 -14.50 -6.60 32.42
N PHE A 72 -14.61 -7.18 31.22
CA PHE A 72 -15.64 -6.80 30.23
C PHE A 72 -17.10 -7.15 30.63
N ARG A 73 -17.36 -7.53 31.88
CA ARG A 73 -18.69 -7.37 32.51
C ARG A 73 -19.01 -5.89 32.76
N ASN A 74 -18.03 -5.12 33.24
CA ASN A 74 -18.07 -3.66 33.26
C ASN A 74 -17.26 -3.13 32.06
N TYR A 75 -17.95 -2.77 30.98
CA TYR A 75 -17.34 -2.31 29.73
C TYR A 75 -16.24 -1.25 29.93
N LYS A 76 -16.45 -0.28 30.85
CA LYS A 76 -15.48 0.79 31.11
C LYS A 76 -14.19 0.26 31.73
N LEU A 77 -14.26 -0.67 32.69
CA LEU A 77 -13.09 -1.25 33.34
C LEU A 77 -12.35 -2.23 32.43
N GLY A 78 -13.07 -3.03 31.64
CA GLY A 78 -12.50 -3.87 30.59
C GLY A 78 -11.72 -3.05 29.55
N LEU A 79 -12.35 -2.00 29.02
CA LEU A 79 -11.73 -1.06 28.09
C LEU A 79 -10.58 -0.28 28.75
N GLY A 80 -10.72 0.10 30.02
CA GLY A 80 -9.69 0.76 30.82
C GLY A 80 -8.41 -0.07 30.91
N LEU A 81 -8.53 -1.35 31.30
CA LEU A 81 -7.40 -2.28 31.32
C LEU A 81 -6.82 -2.51 29.92
N LEU A 82 -7.64 -2.63 28.88
CA LEU A 82 -7.16 -2.84 27.51
C LEU A 82 -6.35 -1.62 27.02
N LYS A 83 -6.85 -0.40 27.22
CA LYS A 83 -6.15 0.85 26.89
C LYS A 83 -4.91 1.08 27.74
N ALA A 84 -4.93 0.72 29.03
CA ALA A 84 -3.75 0.77 29.88
C ALA A 84 -2.68 -0.24 29.41
N THR A 85 -3.10 -1.46 29.01
CA THR A 85 -2.23 -2.51 28.48
C THR A 85 -1.60 -2.09 27.14
N ALA A 86 -2.34 -1.42 26.27
CA ALA A 86 -1.83 -0.83 25.03
C ALA A 86 -0.77 0.26 25.29
N LYS A 87 -0.99 1.12 26.29
CA LYS A 87 -0.07 2.21 26.66
C LYS A 87 1.16 1.75 27.43
N ALA A 88 1.09 0.63 28.15
CA ALA A 88 2.17 0.20 29.02
C ALA A 88 3.46 -0.11 28.22
N GLU A 89 4.58 0.44 28.68
CA GLU A 89 5.89 0.09 28.14
C GLU A 89 6.24 -1.35 28.54
N VAL A 90 6.28 -2.23 27.55
CA VAL A 90 6.93 -3.54 27.71
C VAL A 90 8.44 -3.27 27.78
N PRO A 91 9.13 -3.55 28.90
CA PRO A 91 10.56 -3.36 28.98
C PRO A 91 11.24 -4.21 27.91
N ALA A 92 12.13 -3.60 27.13
CA ALA A 92 12.86 -4.29 26.09
C ALA A 92 13.59 -5.51 26.70
N PRO A 93 13.45 -6.72 26.13
CA PRO A 93 14.05 -7.91 26.71
C PRO A 93 15.56 -7.72 26.79
N SER A 94 16.15 -7.99 27.95
CA SER A 94 17.57 -7.73 28.27
C SER A 94 18.55 -8.70 27.59
N VAL A 95 18.21 -9.17 26.39
CA VAL A 95 19.15 -9.76 25.44
C VAL A 95 20.10 -8.62 25.03
N PRO A 96 21.43 -8.80 25.14
CA PRO A 96 22.36 -7.82 24.60
C PRO A 96 22.05 -7.57 23.13
N LEU A 97 21.96 -6.30 22.73
CA LEU A 97 22.07 -5.94 21.32
C LEU A 97 23.32 -6.62 20.77
N PRO A 98 23.27 -7.34 19.63
CA PRO A 98 24.46 -7.68 18.89
C PRO A 98 25.25 -6.38 18.71
N GLN A 99 26.44 -6.30 19.30
CA GLN A 99 27.27 -5.10 19.17
C GLN A 99 27.44 -4.85 17.67
N ARG A 100 27.31 -3.58 17.26
CA ARG A 100 27.52 -3.17 15.87
C ARG A 100 29.01 -3.24 15.52
N ALA A 101 29.51 -4.47 15.40
CA ALA A 101 30.81 -4.77 14.84
C ALA A 101 30.82 -4.32 13.38
N SER A 102 31.88 -3.62 13.01
CA SER A 102 32.14 -3.23 11.63
C SER A 102 32.56 -4.46 10.82
N ASN A 103 31.80 -4.77 9.78
CA ASN A 103 32.19 -5.55 8.59
C ASN A 103 32.56 -7.05 8.76
N VAL A 104 31.99 -7.85 7.84
CA VAL A 104 32.60 -9.05 7.22
C VAL A 104 32.68 -10.34 8.05
N GLU A 105 32.59 -11.47 7.32
CA GLU A 105 32.77 -12.87 7.74
C GLU A 105 31.73 -13.50 8.70
N GLY A 106 31.50 -14.82 8.53
CA GLY A 106 30.82 -15.65 9.55
C GLY A 106 29.33 -15.95 9.37
N LEU A 107 28.91 -16.57 8.27
CA LEU A 107 27.68 -17.40 8.25
C LEU A 107 27.96 -18.77 7.64
N ASP A 108 28.56 -19.66 8.44
CA ASP A 108 28.59 -21.09 8.16
C ASP A 108 28.53 -21.88 9.49
N LEU A 109 27.54 -22.79 9.59
CA LEU A 109 27.35 -23.78 10.66
C LEU A 109 27.01 -23.21 12.08
N ILE A 110 26.40 -23.94 13.03
CA ILE A 110 26.23 -25.41 13.19
C ILE A 110 24.76 -25.83 13.47
N ARG A 111 24.39 -26.90 12.75
CA ARG A 111 23.41 -28.00 12.96
C ARG A 111 22.54 -28.04 14.25
N PRO A 112 21.29 -28.55 14.16
CA PRO A 112 20.41 -28.77 15.31
C PRO A 112 20.81 -30.01 16.15
N ALA A 113 21.64 -29.76 17.17
CA ALA A 113 21.75 -30.56 18.38
C ALA A 113 21.99 -29.57 19.54
N ASP A 114 21.28 -29.61 20.67
CA ASP A 114 20.41 -30.66 21.19
C ASP A 114 18.96 -30.15 21.45
N LEU A 115 17.98 -30.67 20.71
CA LEU A 115 16.58 -30.60 21.11
C LEU A 115 16.24 -31.88 21.92
N PRO A 116 15.61 -31.76 23.11
CA PRO A 116 15.22 -32.93 23.88
C PRO A 116 14.20 -33.76 23.11
N LYS A 117 14.43 -35.07 23.00
CA LYS A 117 13.48 -35.99 22.36
C LYS A 117 12.14 -35.97 23.10
N LEU A 118 11.12 -35.42 22.44
CA LEU A 118 9.73 -35.74 22.76
C LEU A 118 9.54 -37.26 22.58
N THR A 119 8.87 -37.92 23.52
CA THR A 119 8.68 -39.37 23.49
C THR A 119 7.60 -39.76 22.48
N ASP A 120 7.91 -40.71 21.59
CA ASP A 120 7.09 -41.09 20.42
C ASP A 120 5.71 -41.71 20.76
N LYS A 121 5.37 -41.83 22.06
CA LYS A 121 4.15 -42.48 22.56
C LYS A 121 3.57 -41.72 23.73
N THR A 122 2.24 -41.62 23.74
CA THR A 122 1.47 -41.17 24.91
C THR A 122 1.47 -42.25 26.01
N LEU A 123 0.99 -41.91 27.21
CA LEU A 123 0.78 -42.87 28.31
C LEU A 123 -0.17 -44.04 27.95
N GLY A 124 -0.93 -43.94 26.85
CA GLY A 124 -1.74 -45.02 26.27
C GLY A 124 -1.05 -45.84 25.16
N GLY A 125 0.25 -45.62 24.91
CA GLY A 125 1.07 -46.45 24.02
C GLY A 125 0.88 -46.28 22.51
N ARG A 126 0.04 -45.33 22.06
CA ARG A 126 -0.21 -45.05 20.63
C ARG A 126 0.72 -43.98 20.07
N ASP A 127 1.03 -44.12 18.78
CA ASP A 127 1.73 -43.12 17.97
C ASP A 127 0.90 -41.83 17.87
N ARG A 128 1.56 -40.68 18.01
CA ARG A 128 0.91 -39.37 18.11
C ARG A 128 0.70 -38.71 16.75
N LEU A 129 1.66 -38.81 15.82
CA LEU A 129 1.56 -38.20 14.49
C LEU A 129 0.49 -38.90 13.64
N LEU A 130 0.32 -40.21 13.83
CA LEU A 130 -0.73 -40.98 13.14
C LEU A 130 -2.14 -40.63 13.62
N LEU A 131 -2.31 -40.17 14.86
CA LEU A 131 -3.60 -39.72 15.40
C LEU A 131 -3.92 -38.28 14.97
N GLU A 132 -2.95 -37.38 15.09
CA GLU A 132 -3.08 -35.97 14.66
C GLU A 132 -3.26 -35.85 13.13
N GLY A 133 -2.94 -36.90 12.36
CA GLY A 133 -3.20 -37.00 10.92
C GLY A 133 -4.49 -37.73 10.48
N LEU A 134 -5.24 -38.39 11.39
CA LEU A 134 -6.41 -39.22 11.02
C LEU A 134 -7.75 -38.77 11.62
N ASP A 135 -7.77 -37.82 12.55
CA ASP A 135 -9.02 -37.17 13.00
C ASP A 135 -9.65 -36.25 11.93
N LEU A 136 -9.01 -36.17 10.75
CA LEU A 136 -9.50 -35.51 9.53
C LEU A 136 -10.16 -36.47 8.52
N ALA A 137 -10.44 -37.73 8.86
CA ALA A 137 -10.96 -38.72 7.91
C ALA A 137 -12.04 -39.69 8.47
N GLY A 138 -13.25 -39.60 7.92
CA GLY A 138 -14.30 -40.62 8.04
C GLY A 138 -15.59 -40.21 7.31
N ALA A 139 -16.16 -41.00 6.40
CA ALA A 139 -15.71 -42.28 5.84
C ALA A 139 -16.33 -42.51 4.43
N GLU A 140 -16.00 -43.65 3.81
CA GLU A 140 -16.59 -44.22 2.58
C GLU A 140 -16.24 -43.57 1.22
N THR A 141 -15.36 -44.27 0.49
CA THR A 141 -15.24 -44.39 -0.98
C THR A 141 -15.65 -43.22 -1.89
N ILE A 142 -14.66 -42.44 -2.33
CA ILE A 142 -14.61 -41.91 -3.71
C ILE A 142 -13.26 -42.32 -4.31
N SER A 143 -13.26 -42.84 -5.54
CA SER A 143 -12.01 -43.19 -6.24
C SER A 143 -11.29 -41.93 -6.72
N LEU A 144 -10.03 -41.76 -6.32
CA LEU A 144 -9.17 -40.67 -6.78
C LEU A 144 -9.09 -40.61 -8.32
N THR A 145 -9.14 -41.76 -9.00
CA THR A 145 -9.05 -41.82 -10.47
C THR A 145 -10.27 -41.24 -11.19
N GLU A 146 -11.48 -41.28 -10.61
CA GLU A 146 -12.65 -40.59 -11.19
C GLU A 146 -12.70 -39.09 -10.77
N LEU A 147 -11.85 -38.71 -9.81
CA LEU A 147 -11.58 -37.33 -9.42
C LEU A 147 -10.54 -36.69 -10.36
N GLU A 148 -9.44 -37.38 -10.67
CA GLU A 148 -8.48 -37.04 -11.73
C GLU A 148 -9.19 -36.90 -13.09
N ARG A 149 -10.04 -37.87 -13.46
CA ARG A 149 -10.83 -37.84 -14.70
C ARG A 149 -11.89 -36.72 -14.75
N ARG A 150 -12.01 -35.89 -13.70
CA ARG A 150 -12.80 -34.65 -13.64
C ARG A 150 -11.96 -33.38 -13.49
N CYS A 151 -10.63 -33.48 -13.40
CA CYS A 151 -9.70 -32.36 -13.35
C CYS A 151 -9.00 -32.08 -14.68
N ASP A 152 -9.02 -33.02 -15.63
CA ASP A 152 -8.14 -33.03 -16.81
C ASP A 152 -8.69 -32.36 -18.10
N ASP A 153 -9.82 -31.63 -18.06
CA ASP A 153 -10.42 -31.00 -19.27
C ASP A 153 -11.17 -29.68 -18.97
N ALA A 154 -10.95 -28.56 -19.66
CA ALA A 154 -9.70 -28.00 -20.20
C ALA A 154 -9.86 -26.48 -20.31
N ALA A 155 -8.78 -25.74 -20.05
CA ALA A 155 -8.69 -24.27 -20.06
C ALA A 155 -9.52 -23.51 -19.01
N ASP A 156 -8.88 -22.46 -18.48
CA ASP A 156 -9.49 -21.27 -17.87
C ASP A 156 -10.43 -21.53 -16.65
N ALA A 157 -9.85 -21.49 -15.44
CA ALA A 157 -10.56 -21.57 -14.14
C ALA A 157 -9.96 -20.63 -13.08
N THR A 158 -9.60 -19.41 -13.49
CA THR A 158 -9.17 -18.32 -12.60
C THR A 158 -10.33 -17.36 -12.32
N SER A 159 -10.24 -16.49 -11.30
CA SER A 159 -11.19 -15.38 -11.17
C SER A 159 -11.25 -14.50 -12.42
N ILE A 160 -10.10 -14.41 -13.13
CA ILE A 160 -9.93 -13.67 -14.39
C ILE A 160 -10.72 -14.32 -15.52
N THR A 161 -10.78 -15.66 -15.60
CA THR A 161 -11.68 -16.41 -16.51
C THR A 161 -13.13 -15.96 -16.34
N TYR A 162 -13.65 -16.06 -15.13
CA TYR A 162 -15.08 -15.85 -14.89
C TYR A 162 -15.44 -14.36 -14.91
N LEU A 163 -14.45 -13.47 -14.69
CA LEU A 163 -14.54 -12.05 -15.02
C LEU A 163 -14.50 -11.78 -16.53
N ARG A 164 -13.67 -12.46 -17.33
CA ARG A 164 -13.70 -12.37 -18.81
C ARG A 164 -15.02 -12.89 -19.38
N ALA A 165 -15.60 -13.94 -18.79
CA ALA A 165 -16.96 -14.38 -19.13
C ALA A 165 -18.02 -13.35 -18.71
N ALA A 166 -17.92 -12.77 -17.51
CA ALA A 166 -18.84 -11.72 -17.03
C ALA A 166 -18.76 -10.44 -17.88
N MET A 167 -17.54 -9.95 -18.13
CA MET A 167 -17.25 -8.75 -18.88
C MET A 167 -17.42 -8.99 -20.39
N GLY A 168 -17.26 -10.21 -20.89
CA GLY A 168 -17.66 -10.61 -22.25
C GLY A 168 -19.18 -10.57 -22.45
N LEU A 169 -19.96 -10.95 -21.42
CA LEU A 169 -21.41 -10.74 -21.40
C LEU A 169 -21.81 -9.27 -21.23
N LEU A 170 -20.96 -8.43 -20.61
CA LEU A 170 -21.14 -6.98 -20.53
C LEU A 170 -20.53 -6.21 -21.71
N ALA A 171 -19.71 -6.84 -22.56
CA ALA A 171 -19.02 -6.15 -23.65
C ALA A 171 -19.99 -5.52 -24.68
N PRO A 172 -21.07 -6.20 -25.10
CA PRO A 172 -22.13 -5.56 -25.92
C PRO A 172 -22.83 -4.38 -25.23
N HIS A 173 -22.63 -4.22 -23.92
CA HIS A 173 -23.22 -3.17 -23.09
C HIS A 173 -22.21 -2.09 -22.66
N LEU A 174 -20.95 -2.16 -23.14
CA LEU A 174 -19.86 -1.24 -22.78
C LEU A 174 -19.09 -0.68 -24.00
N THR A 175 -19.45 -1.10 -25.22
CA THR A 175 -18.85 -0.63 -26.49
C THR A 175 -19.27 0.79 -26.84
N GLY A 176 -18.28 1.68 -27.00
CA GLY A 176 -18.47 3.11 -27.33
C GLY A 176 -17.25 3.91 -26.88
N HIS A 177 -16.11 3.70 -27.54
CA HIS A 177 -14.78 4.20 -27.15
C HIS A 177 -14.64 5.72 -27.44
N THR A 178 -13.62 6.46 -26.98
CA THR A 178 -12.21 6.11 -26.68
C THR A 178 -11.59 6.95 -25.56
N SER A 179 -10.54 6.46 -24.91
CA SER A 179 -9.51 7.32 -24.32
C SER A 179 -8.15 6.92 -24.94
N TYR A 180 -7.01 7.14 -24.25
CA TYR A 180 -5.65 6.82 -24.74
C TYR A 180 -5.54 5.40 -25.36
N THR A 181 -6.34 4.47 -24.83
CA THR A 181 -6.67 3.15 -25.39
C THR A 181 -6.74 3.07 -26.92
N HIS A 182 -7.29 4.02 -27.67
CA HIS A 182 -7.49 3.83 -29.12
C HIS A 182 -6.22 4.01 -29.97
N ARG A 183 -5.32 4.95 -29.64
CA ARG A 183 -4.00 5.00 -30.31
C ARG A 183 -3.19 3.72 -30.03
N ARG A 184 -3.37 3.13 -28.85
CA ARG A 184 -2.81 1.82 -28.51
C ARG A 184 -3.52 0.68 -29.25
N SER A 185 -4.85 0.71 -29.38
CA SER A 185 -5.62 -0.32 -30.09
C SER A 185 -5.29 -0.35 -31.58
N GLN A 186 -4.99 0.80 -32.20
CA GLN A 186 -4.51 0.87 -33.58
C GLN A 186 -3.13 0.20 -33.74
N LYS A 187 -2.19 0.38 -32.80
CA LYS A 187 -0.93 -0.39 -32.75
C LYS A 187 -1.15 -1.89 -32.46
N LEU A 188 -2.14 -2.23 -31.63
CA LEU A 188 -2.47 -3.59 -31.21
C LEU A 188 -3.35 -4.37 -32.21
N THR A 189 -3.67 -3.81 -33.39
CA THR A 189 -4.48 -4.48 -34.46
C THR A 189 -3.91 -5.81 -34.98
N LYS A 190 -2.76 -6.27 -34.49
CA LYS A 190 -2.12 -7.55 -34.83
C LYS A 190 -2.07 -8.59 -33.70
N THR A 191 -2.71 -8.33 -32.55
CA THR A 191 -2.86 -9.31 -31.46
C THR A 191 -4.25 -9.21 -30.85
N PRO A 192 -5.01 -10.32 -30.76
CA PRO A 192 -6.29 -10.33 -30.03
C PRO A 192 -6.05 -10.23 -28.52
N GLU A 193 -7.10 -9.86 -27.79
CA GLU A 193 -7.15 -9.69 -26.32
C GLU A 193 -6.26 -8.55 -25.77
N THR A 194 -6.89 -7.43 -25.39
CA THR A 194 -6.63 -6.69 -24.13
C THR A 194 -7.51 -5.42 -24.06
N THR A 195 -8.30 -5.29 -23.00
CA THR A 195 -8.91 -4.01 -22.55
C THR A 195 -9.64 -4.17 -21.22
N GLN A 196 -10.20 -5.35 -20.97
CA GLN A 196 -10.77 -5.74 -19.68
C GLN A 196 -9.66 -5.98 -18.64
N ASP A 197 -8.52 -6.48 -19.11
CA ASP A 197 -7.41 -6.95 -18.29
C ASP A 197 -6.79 -5.84 -17.43
N HIS A 198 -6.87 -4.56 -17.81
CA HIS A 198 -6.33 -3.47 -16.98
C HIS A 198 -7.22 -3.08 -15.78
N LEU A 199 -8.54 -3.17 -15.92
CA LEU A 199 -9.44 -3.12 -14.74
C LEU A 199 -9.22 -4.35 -13.86
N ILE A 200 -8.91 -5.50 -14.46
CA ILE A 200 -8.58 -6.74 -13.76
C ILE A 200 -7.16 -6.72 -13.17
N GLU A 201 -6.22 -5.89 -13.64
CA GLU A 201 -4.96 -5.59 -12.96
C GLU A 201 -5.19 -4.72 -11.72
N GLN A 202 -5.95 -3.62 -11.87
CA GLN A 202 -6.25 -2.72 -10.74
C GLN A 202 -7.06 -3.43 -9.64
N LEU A 203 -8.03 -4.28 -10.00
CA LEU A 203 -8.73 -5.17 -9.05
C LEU A 203 -7.90 -6.38 -8.61
N GLY A 204 -7.00 -6.84 -9.49
CA GLY A 204 -6.18 -8.04 -9.31
C GLY A 204 -4.88 -7.81 -8.55
N PHE A 205 -4.69 -6.64 -7.94
CA PHE A 205 -3.45 -6.32 -7.21
C PHE A 205 -3.17 -7.23 -5.99
N ARG A 206 -4.15 -8.04 -5.56
CA ARG A 206 -3.94 -9.16 -4.60
C ARG A 206 -3.27 -10.41 -5.24
N ALA A 207 -3.01 -10.42 -6.54
CA ALA A 207 -2.47 -11.56 -7.30
C ALA A 207 -1.62 -11.15 -8.53
N ALA A 208 -0.50 -10.46 -8.31
CA ALA A 208 0.49 -10.20 -9.36
C ALA A 208 0.88 -11.47 -10.14
N GLN A 209 0.99 -11.38 -11.47
CA GLN A 209 0.97 -12.55 -12.37
C GLN A 209 2.30 -13.34 -12.45
N SER A 210 3.28 -13.03 -11.59
CA SER A 210 4.59 -13.67 -11.59
C SER A 210 4.55 -15.12 -11.10
N ARG A 211 4.50 -16.05 -12.07
CA ARG A 211 4.81 -17.49 -11.95
C ARG A 211 3.82 -18.35 -11.14
N ARG A 212 2.61 -18.55 -11.67
CA ARG A 212 1.66 -19.60 -11.18
C ARG A 212 1.12 -20.53 -12.28
N LYS A 213 2.02 -21.10 -13.10
CA LYS A 213 1.67 -22.28 -13.93
C LYS A 213 1.94 -23.62 -13.25
N ASP A 214 2.88 -23.68 -12.30
CA ASP A 214 3.36 -24.96 -11.75
C ASP A 214 3.21 -25.10 -10.21
N LEU A 215 2.30 -25.99 -9.80
CA LEU A 215 2.41 -26.91 -8.63
C LEU A 215 2.52 -26.31 -7.19
N PRO A 216 2.28 -27.11 -6.13
CA PRO A 216 1.58 -26.61 -4.93
C PRO A 216 2.45 -25.89 -3.89
N GLY A 217 1.83 -24.94 -3.17
CA GLY A 217 2.54 -24.13 -2.16
C GLY A 217 1.71 -23.23 -1.23
N LEU A 218 0.37 -23.30 -1.21
CA LEU A 218 -0.42 -22.56 -0.20
C LEU A 218 -0.50 -23.37 1.10
N SER A 219 -0.17 -22.74 2.23
CA SER A 219 -0.39 -23.30 3.57
C SER A 219 -1.88 -23.34 3.93
N PRO A 220 -2.33 -24.14 4.91
CA PRO A 220 -3.73 -24.17 5.34
C PRO A 220 -4.30 -22.80 5.74
N ALA A 221 -3.49 -21.89 6.31
CA ALA A 221 -3.90 -20.50 6.55
C ALA A 221 -4.15 -19.72 5.24
N ASN A 222 -3.24 -19.80 4.27
CA ASN A 222 -3.43 -19.27 2.91
C ASN A 222 -4.54 -19.99 2.13
N PHE A 223 -4.95 -21.18 2.57
CA PHE A 223 -6.08 -21.93 2.03
C PHE A 223 -7.39 -21.45 2.68
N LEU A 224 -7.42 -21.12 3.97
CA LEU A 224 -8.58 -20.58 4.68
C LEU A 224 -8.94 -19.16 4.23
N ALA A 225 -8.00 -18.20 4.30
CA ALA A 225 -8.23 -16.83 3.84
C ALA A 225 -8.63 -16.79 2.35
N ALA A 226 -8.06 -17.70 1.55
CA ALA A 226 -8.44 -17.85 0.16
C ALA A 226 -9.73 -18.66 -0.05
N ASN A 227 -10.17 -19.54 0.85
CA ASN A 227 -11.40 -20.33 0.71
C ASN A 227 -12.63 -19.56 1.15
N TYR A 228 -12.58 -18.79 2.23
CA TYR A 228 -13.71 -17.94 2.66
C TYR A 228 -14.24 -17.09 1.49
N TRP A 229 -13.33 -16.63 0.64
CA TRP A 229 -13.68 -16.16 -0.69
C TRP A 229 -13.88 -17.32 -1.70
N ARG A 230 -12.89 -18.12 -2.11
CA ARG A 230 -13.02 -19.08 -3.25
C ARG A 230 -14.17 -20.09 -3.21
N SER A 231 -14.67 -20.54 -2.05
CA SER A 231 -15.79 -21.49 -2.01
C SER A 231 -17.13 -20.81 -2.36
N ASP A 232 -17.33 -19.59 -1.85
CA ASP A 232 -18.55 -18.82 -2.10
C ASP A 232 -18.41 -17.77 -3.21
N PHE A 233 -17.21 -17.32 -3.58
CA PHE A 233 -16.98 -16.26 -4.58
C PHE A 233 -17.46 -16.62 -5.99
N PRO A 234 -17.39 -17.89 -6.47
CA PRO A 234 -18.10 -18.29 -7.69
C PRO A 234 -19.62 -18.17 -7.54
N GLN A 235 -20.18 -18.45 -6.35
CA GLN A 235 -21.59 -18.19 -6.07
C GLN A 235 -21.89 -16.70 -5.90
N ALA A 236 -21.01 -15.90 -5.29
CA ALA A 236 -21.18 -14.48 -5.03
C ALA A 236 -21.05 -13.69 -6.32
N ILE A 237 -20.10 -14.03 -7.21
CA ILE A 237 -20.08 -13.54 -8.60
C ILE A 237 -21.33 -13.98 -9.34
N LYS A 238 -21.80 -15.23 -9.22
CA LYS A 238 -23.05 -15.65 -9.90
C LYS A 238 -24.29 -14.91 -9.37
N ARG A 239 -24.38 -14.68 -8.05
CA ARG A 239 -25.42 -13.89 -7.38
C ARG A 239 -25.31 -12.41 -7.78
N PHE A 240 -24.11 -11.83 -7.81
CA PHE A 240 -23.83 -10.46 -8.24
C PHE A 240 -24.12 -10.25 -9.73
N GLN A 241 -23.74 -11.18 -10.60
CA GLN A 241 -24.14 -11.17 -12.02
C GLN A 241 -25.65 -11.25 -12.16
N THR A 242 -26.33 -12.12 -11.40
CA THR A 242 -27.80 -12.17 -11.36
C THR A 242 -28.40 -10.87 -10.83
N LYS A 243 -27.75 -10.21 -9.88
CA LYS A 243 -28.16 -8.93 -9.29
C LYS A 243 -27.97 -7.77 -10.28
N LEU A 244 -26.83 -7.65 -10.95
CA LEU A 244 -26.59 -6.71 -12.06
C LEU A 244 -27.57 -6.95 -13.22
N LYS A 245 -27.88 -8.21 -13.56
CA LYS A 245 -28.91 -8.56 -14.54
C LYS A 245 -30.32 -8.16 -14.05
N SER A 246 -30.59 -8.24 -12.75
CA SER A 246 -31.87 -7.77 -12.15
C SER A 246 -32.00 -6.25 -12.06
N LEU A 247 -30.87 -5.52 -12.02
CA LEU A 247 -30.80 -4.04 -11.96
C LEU A 247 -31.13 -3.36 -13.30
N LYS A 248 -31.34 -4.15 -14.38
CA LYS A 248 -31.73 -3.70 -15.72
C LYS A 248 -30.85 -2.55 -16.21
N LEU A 249 -29.55 -2.84 -16.35
CA LEU A 249 -28.59 -1.94 -16.97
C LEU A 249 -28.69 -2.05 -18.49
N GLU A 250 -28.86 -0.92 -19.16
CA GLU A 250 -28.94 -0.83 -20.63
C GLU A 250 -27.54 -0.86 -21.28
N PRO A 251 -27.42 -1.11 -22.60
CA PRO A 251 -26.14 -1.05 -23.32
C PRO A 251 -25.40 0.30 -23.34
N THR A 252 -25.94 1.29 -22.64
CA THR A 252 -25.47 2.68 -22.58
C THR A 252 -25.40 3.21 -21.14
N ASP A 253 -25.59 2.33 -20.15
CA ASP A 253 -25.52 2.64 -18.71
C ASP A 253 -24.07 2.51 -18.20
N ILE A 254 -23.49 3.62 -17.72
CA ILE A 254 -22.14 3.68 -17.13
C ILE A 254 -22.25 3.75 -15.61
N LEU A 255 -21.46 2.95 -14.87
CA LEU A 255 -21.37 3.06 -13.41
C LEU A 255 -20.45 4.22 -13.01
N VAL A 256 -20.90 5.07 -12.08
CA VAL A 256 -20.19 6.26 -11.59
C VAL A 256 -20.27 6.38 -10.05
N ASN A 257 -19.32 7.08 -9.43
CA ASN A 257 -19.07 7.08 -7.98
C ASN A 257 -20.15 7.74 -7.10
N SER A 258 -21.02 8.57 -7.69
CA SER A 258 -21.97 9.44 -6.97
C SER A 258 -23.14 9.84 -7.87
N PRO A 259 -24.38 10.02 -7.35
CA PRO A 259 -25.49 10.58 -8.13
C PRO A 259 -25.26 12.03 -8.55
N ARG A 260 -24.28 12.73 -7.95
CA ARG A 260 -23.93 14.13 -8.26
C ARG A 260 -22.92 14.28 -9.41
N VAL A 261 -22.47 13.17 -10.02
CA VAL A 261 -21.54 13.21 -11.18
C VAL A 261 -22.11 14.02 -12.36
N LEU A 262 -23.43 13.98 -12.59
CA LEU A 262 -24.05 14.75 -13.67
C LEU A 262 -23.85 16.28 -13.50
N ALA A 263 -23.82 16.78 -12.26
CA ALA A 263 -23.52 18.18 -11.99
C ALA A 263 -22.04 18.50 -12.25
N LYS A 264 -21.10 17.66 -11.78
CA LYS A 264 -19.66 17.84 -12.06
C LYS A 264 -19.34 17.79 -13.56
N LEU A 265 -20.08 17.00 -14.35
CA LEU A 265 -19.89 16.91 -15.80
C LEU A 265 -20.19 18.23 -16.54
N SER A 266 -20.93 19.18 -15.96
CA SER A 266 -21.16 20.51 -16.56
C SER A 266 -19.92 21.40 -16.60
N MET A 267 -18.81 21.00 -15.96
CA MET A 267 -17.50 21.62 -16.15
C MET A 267 -16.79 21.16 -17.43
N THR A 268 -17.27 20.10 -18.09
CA THR A 268 -16.52 19.32 -19.10
C THR A 268 -17.26 19.03 -20.41
N ILE A 269 -18.57 19.29 -20.44
CA ILE A 269 -19.51 18.84 -21.47
C ILE A 269 -20.51 19.98 -21.73
N ALA A 270 -20.97 20.14 -22.97
CA ALA A 270 -21.92 21.20 -23.31
C ALA A 270 -23.32 20.93 -22.74
N GLN A 271 -24.04 21.98 -22.34
CA GLN A 271 -25.35 21.84 -21.67
C GLN A 271 -26.39 21.05 -22.49
N GLN A 272 -26.34 21.14 -23.82
CA GLN A 272 -27.17 20.37 -24.74
C GLN A 272 -26.91 18.85 -24.63
N ASP A 273 -25.65 18.46 -24.41
CA ASP A 273 -25.21 17.06 -24.31
C ASP A 273 -25.53 16.50 -22.92
N LEU A 274 -25.48 17.35 -21.88
CA LEU A 274 -25.92 17.00 -20.52
C LEU A 274 -27.43 16.71 -20.43
N ALA A 275 -28.25 17.29 -21.30
CA ALA A 275 -29.67 16.95 -21.40
C ALA A 275 -29.90 15.53 -21.99
N GLU A 276 -28.92 14.99 -22.73
CA GLU A 276 -28.88 13.61 -23.23
C GLU A 276 -28.29 12.61 -22.22
N LEU A 277 -28.00 13.07 -20.99
CA LEU A 277 -27.52 12.25 -19.88
C LEU A 277 -28.56 12.24 -18.75
N SER A 278 -28.74 11.08 -18.11
CA SER A 278 -29.56 10.97 -16.89
C SER A 278 -28.86 10.09 -15.87
N ILE A 279 -29.00 10.40 -14.59
CA ILE A 279 -28.33 9.67 -13.51
C ILE A 279 -29.33 9.17 -12.47
N ARG A 280 -29.14 7.93 -12.01
CA ARG A 280 -29.93 7.29 -10.94
C ARG A 280 -29.00 6.57 -9.97
N PRO A 281 -29.21 6.65 -8.64
CA PRO A 281 -28.59 5.71 -7.70
C PRO A 281 -28.86 4.26 -8.13
N LEU A 282 -27.88 3.38 -7.96
CA LEU A 282 -28.04 1.96 -8.29
C LEU A 282 -28.86 1.23 -7.21
N ILE A 283 -28.69 1.62 -5.94
CA ILE A 283 -29.38 1.11 -4.77
C ILE A 283 -29.60 2.30 -3.81
N GLY A 284 -30.80 2.42 -3.21
CA GLY A 284 -31.12 3.53 -2.31
C GLY A 284 -31.16 4.89 -3.04
N ASP A 285 -30.69 5.93 -2.35
CA ASP A 285 -30.60 7.32 -2.81
C ASP A 285 -29.15 7.84 -2.98
N ARG A 286 -28.13 7.02 -2.67
CA ARG A 286 -26.73 7.42 -2.46
C ARG A 286 -25.72 6.50 -3.15
N GLY A 287 -24.44 6.89 -3.12
CA GLY A 287 -23.31 6.05 -3.53
C GLY A 287 -23.29 5.74 -5.03
N VAL A 288 -22.94 4.49 -5.38
CA VAL A 288 -22.79 4.07 -6.78
C VAL A 288 -24.05 4.33 -7.58
N SER A 289 -23.88 5.04 -8.68
CA SER A 289 -24.96 5.48 -9.56
C SER A 289 -24.76 5.00 -10.99
N VAL A 290 -25.86 4.95 -11.73
CA VAL A 290 -25.91 4.65 -13.16
C VAL A 290 -26.09 5.96 -13.91
N LEU A 291 -25.06 6.38 -14.63
CA LEU A 291 -25.15 7.43 -15.65
C LEU A 291 -25.59 6.79 -16.96
N ARG A 292 -26.86 6.97 -17.31
CA ARG A 292 -27.46 6.55 -18.57
C ARG A 292 -27.14 7.58 -19.66
N VAL A 293 -26.53 7.11 -20.74
CA VAL A 293 -26.15 7.90 -21.91
C VAL A 293 -27.13 7.58 -23.06
N THR A 294 -27.60 8.56 -23.85
CA THR A 294 -28.27 8.21 -25.12
C THR A 294 -27.25 7.76 -26.18
N LYS A 295 -27.71 7.08 -27.24
CA LYS A 295 -26.81 6.58 -28.30
C LYS A 295 -26.02 7.66 -29.03
N ALA A 296 -26.44 8.93 -28.95
CA ALA A 296 -25.72 10.06 -29.54
C ALA A 296 -24.39 10.36 -28.84
N TYR A 297 -24.27 10.07 -27.53
CA TYR A 297 -23.16 10.56 -26.69
C TYR A 297 -22.22 9.47 -26.14
N GLN A 298 -22.23 8.27 -26.74
CA GLN A 298 -21.32 7.16 -26.37
C GLN A 298 -19.89 7.33 -26.91
N GLY A 299 -19.33 8.53 -26.76
CA GLY A 299 -18.09 8.97 -27.41
C GLY A 299 -16.84 8.98 -26.51
N PRO A 300 -15.69 9.38 -27.09
CA PRO A 300 -14.44 9.56 -26.36
C PRO A 300 -14.51 10.59 -25.24
N GLU A 301 -15.24 11.65 -25.49
CA GLU A 301 -15.12 12.90 -24.75
C GLU A 301 -15.85 12.81 -23.41
N LEU A 302 -16.96 12.05 -23.35
CA LEU A 302 -17.60 11.64 -22.09
C LEU A 302 -16.70 10.75 -21.23
N ARG A 303 -16.01 9.76 -21.81
CA ARG A 303 -15.10 8.89 -21.04
C ARG A 303 -13.96 9.70 -20.45
N LYS A 304 -13.31 10.53 -21.27
CA LYS A 304 -12.27 11.43 -20.77
C LYS A 304 -12.84 12.43 -19.75
N ALA A 305 -14.04 12.97 -19.93
CA ALA A 305 -14.67 13.86 -18.94
C ALA A 305 -14.87 13.16 -17.58
N LEU A 306 -15.32 11.90 -17.57
CA LEU A 306 -15.46 11.09 -16.35
C LEU A 306 -14.11 10.77 -15.69
N GLU A 307 -13.06 10.51 -16.48
CA GLU A 307 -11.67 10.37 -16.03
C GLU A 307 -11.17 11.70 -15.41
N ASP A 308 -11.32 12.82 -16.14
CA ASP A 308 -10.90 14.19 -15.79
C ASP A 308 -11.52 14.68 -14.45
N ILE A 309 -12.74 14.27 -14.10
CA ILE A 309 -13.46 14.67 -12.85
C ILE A 309 -13.45 13.60 -11.72
N GLY A 310 -12.72 12.51 -11.89
CA GLY A 310 -12.61 11.43 -10.90
C GLY A 310 -13.92 10.65 -10.64
N ALA A 311 -14.82 10.54 -11.62
CA ALA A 311 -16.15 9.95 -11.44
C ALA A 311 -16.22 8.41 -11.43
N ALA A 312 -15.08 7.72 -11.53
CA ALA A 312 -15.04 6.25 -11.52
C ALA A 312 -15.41 5.68 -10.13
N PRO A 313 -16.31 4.68 -10.04
CA PRO A 313 -16.63 4.04 -8.77
C PRO A 313 -15.38 3.43 -8.12
N SER A 314 -15.31 3.51 -6.79
CA SER A 314 -14.30 2.81 -6.02
C SER A 314 -14.46 1.28 -6.20
N PRO A 315 -13.37 0.50 -6.32
CA PRO A 315 -13.42 -0.97 -6.25
C PRO A 315 -14.26 -1.54 -5.10
N TYR A 316 -14.31 -0.85 -3.96
CA TYR A 316 -15.03 -1.32 -2.78
C TYR A 316 -16.47 -0.82 -2.69
N GLN A 317 -16.75 0.39 -3.19
CA GLN A 317 -18.11 0.79 -3.57
C GLN A 317 -18.75 -0.24 -4.54
N LEU A 318 -17.94 -0.95 -5.34
CA LEU A 318 -18.40 -2.08 -6.16
C LEU A 318 -18.46 -3.43 -5.38
N TYR A 319 -17.56 -3.69 -4.42
CA TYR A 319 -17.63 -4.90 -3.57
C TYR A 319 -18.89 -4.93 -2.69
N GLU A 320 -19.32 -3.82 -2.11
CA GLU A 320 -20.55 -3.76 -1.31
C GLU A 320 -21.80 -4.10 -2.14
N LEU A 321 -21.82 -3.77 -3.44
CA LEU A 321 -22.89 -4.20 -4.34
C LEU A 321 -22.91 -5.73 -4.53
N MET A 322 -21.77 -6.41 -4.37
CA MET A 322 -21.68 -7.88 -4.35
C MET A 322 -22.20 -8.44 -3.02
N ASP A 323 -21.86 -7.79 -1.91
CA ASP A 323 -22.08 -8.31 -0.55
C ASP A 323 -23.42 -7.92 0.08
N LEU A 324 -24.08 -6.85 -0.40
CA LEU A 324 -25.44 -6.46 -0.02
C LEU A 324 -26.43 -7.63 -0.19
N GLY A 325 -26.90 -8.18 0.93
CA GLY A 325 -27.76 -9.37 0.99
C GLY A 325 -27.08 -10.61 1.62
N LYS A 326 -25.78 -10.56 1.93
CA LYS A 326 -25.18 -11.44 2.94
C LYS A 326 -25.81 -11.12 4.29
N GLN A 327 -26.15 -12.15 5.07
CA GLN A 327 -26.33 -11.99 6.51
C GLN A 327 -24.94 -11.98 7.14
N LEU A 328 -24.72 -11.08 8.11
CA LEU A 328 -23.55 -11.16 8.98
C LEU A 328 -23.59 -12.51 9.74
N PRO A 329 -22.43 -13.13 10.05
CA PRO A 329 -22.40 -14.30 10.91
C PRO A 329 -23.07 -13.99 12.25
N GLY A 330 -23.80 -14.97 12.79
CA GLY A 330 -24.36 -14.85 14.14
C GLY A 330 -23.25 -14.72 15.19
N SER A 331 -23.56 -14.10 16.32
CA SER A 331 -22.62 -14.00 17.43
C SER A 331 -22.27 -15.38 17.99
N ASP A 332 -20.99 -15.63 18.19
CA ASP A 332 -20.46 -16.83 18.83
C ASP A 332 -19.95 -16.48 20.24
N TYR A 333 -20.68 -16.96 21.24
CA TYR A 333 -20.45 -16.64 22.65
C TYR A 333 -19.27 -17.39 23.27
N ASP A 334 -18.71 -18.40 22.58
CA ASP A 334 -17.47 -19.07 23.01
C ASP A 334 -16.21 -18.26 22.61
N LEU A 335 -16.36 -17.23 21.76
CA LEU A 335 -15.31 -16.29 21.38
C LEU A 335 -15.28 -15.06 22.28
N ASP A 336 -14.09 -14.48 22.49
CA ASP A 336 -13.91 -13.24 23.25
C ASP A 336 -12.82 -12.37 22.61
N THR A 337 -13.21 -11.62 21.58
CA THR A 337 -12.28 -10.83 20.74
C THR A 337 -11.53 -9.74 21.52
N TYR A 338 -12.05 -9.27 22.66
CA TYR A 338 -11.29 -8.40 23.56
C TYR A 338 -10.13 -9.15 24.23
N ALA A 339 -10.35 -10.40 24.65
CA ALA A 339 -9.33 -11.24 25.24
C ALA A 339 -8.29 -11.71 24.19
N ASP A 340 -8.71 -11.97 22.95
CA ASP A 340 -7.81 -12.24 21.83
C ASP A 340 -6.96 -11.02 21.44
N LEU A 341 -7.56 -9.83 21.36
CA LEU A 341 -6.82 -8.57 21.14
C LEU A 341 -5.84 -8.27 22.30
N ALA A 342 -6.23 -8.54 23.54
CA ALA A 342 -5.34 -8.44 24.69
C ALA A 342 -4.14 -9.40 24.58
N ALA A 343 -4.35 -10.65 24.16
CA ALA A 343 -3.27 -11.61 23.90
C ALA A 343 -2.38 -11.19 22.72
N LEU A 344 -2.94 -10.57 21.68
CA LEU A 344 -2.21 -10.04 20.53
C LEU A 344 -1.20 -8.96 20.97
N ILE A 345 -1.69 -7.87 21.60
CA ILE A 345 -0.85 -6.71 21.98
C ILE A 345 0.16 -7.00 23.09
N THR A 346 -0.10 -8.02 23.93
CA THR A 346 0.82 -8.42 24.99
C THR A 346 1.84 -9.48 24.59
N SER A 347 1.68 -10.11 23.42
CA SER A 347 2.53 -11.20 22.94
C SER A 347 4.02 -10.82 22.82
N SER A 348 4.88 -11.84 22.85
CA SER A 348 6.32 -11.70 22.52
C SER A 348 6.54 -11.24 21.08
N ARG A 349 5.63 -11.64 20.17
CA ARG A 349 5.64 -11.32 18.74
C ARG A 349 5.39 -9.84 18.51
N PHE A 350 4.35 -9.29 19.14
CA PHE A 350 4.07 -7.86 19.09
C PHE A 350 5.20 -7.05 19.74
N ALA A 351 5.71 -7.48 20.89
CA ALA A 351 6.90 -6.88 21.53
C ALA A 351 8.21 -7.00 20.71
N HIS A 352 8.24 -7.78 19.62
CA HIS A 352 9.30 -7.74 18.62
C HIS A 352 8.99 -6.70 17.52
N LEU A 353 7.75 -6.61 17.00
CA LEU A 353 7.33 -5.53 16.10
C LEU A 353 7.64 -4.14 16.70
N ARG A 354 7.25 -3.91 17.97
CA ARG A 354 7.55 -2.67 18.72
C ARG A 354 9.04 -2.33 18.78
N ARG A 355 9.90 -3.35 18.75
CA ARG A 355 11.37 -3.20 18.79
C ARG A 355 11.95 -2.80 17.43
N ILE A 356 11.34 -3.24 16.33
CA ILE A 356 11.69 -2.78 14.98
C ILE A 356 11.18 -1.35 14.78
N ALA A 357 9.95 -1.06 15.24
CA ALA A 357 9.34 0.27 15.23
C ALA A 357 10.21 1.32 15.94
N ALA A 358 10.59 1.07 17.20
CA ALA A 358 11.50 1.92 17.98
C ALA A 358 12.96 1.94 17.47
N GLY A 359 13.25 1.27 16.36
CA GLY A 359 14.56 1.23 15.72
C GLY A 359 14.90 2.50 14.92
N LYS A 360 16.03 2.44 14.21
CA LYS A 360 16.45 3.44 13.21
C LYS A 360 16.79 2.76 11.88
N GLY A 361 16.00 1.76 11.50
CA GLY A 361 16.12 1.04 10.23
C GLY A 361 15.17 1.61 9.16
N THR A 362 15.36 1.25 7.89
CA THR A 362 14.44 1.68 6.81
C THR A 362 13.01 1.16 7.01
N LEU A 363 12.86 0.02 7.69
CA LEU A 363 11.57 -0.60 8.03
C LEU A 363 10.92 -0.03 9.29
N SER A 364 11.63 0.77 10.09
CA SER A 364 11.12 1.26 11.38
C SER A 364 9.83 2.09 11.25
N PRO A 365 9.67 3.02 10.29
CA PRO A 365 8.41 3.73 10.08
C PRO A 365 7.23 2.81 9.70
N ALA A 366 7.48 1.79 8.86
CA ALA A 366 6.45 0.82 8.49
C ALA A 366 6.02 -0.05 9.68
N CYS A 367 6.95 -0.42 10.55
CA CYS A 367 6.65 -1.15 11.78
C CYS A 367 5.95 -0.28 12.84
N ALA A 368 6.29 1.01 12.94
CA ALA A 368 5.65 1.94 13.87
C ALA A 368 4.18 2.18 13.51
N MET A 369 3.88 2.42 12.23
CA MET A 369 2.51 2.41 11.72
C MET A 369 1.76 1.12 12.07
N LEU A 370 2.33 -0.07 11.85
CA LEU A 370 1.69 -1.33 12.22
C LEU A 370 1.46 -1.46 13.73
N GLU A 371 2.39 -1.01 14.57
CA GLU A 371 2.20 -0.91 16.02
C GLU A 371 1.02 -0.01 16.36
N HIS A 372 0.99 1.22 15.84
CA HIS A 372 -0.04 2.20 16.16
C HIS A 372 -1.44 1.78 15.68
N LEU A 373 -1.58 1.18 14.50
CA LEU A 373 -2.86 0.66 14.01
C LEU A 373 -3.36 -0.51 14.89
N VAL A 374 -2.51 -1.49 15.21
CA VAL A 374 -2.90 -2.62 16.08
C VAL A 374 -3.24 -2.16 17.50
N LEU A 375 -2.51 -1.17 18.05
CA LEU A 375 -2.87 -0.54 19.33
C LEU A 375 -4.18 0.25 19.22
N GLY A 376 -4.43 0.89 18.08
CA GLY A 376 -5.65 1.64 17.78
C GLY A 376 -6.93 0.80 17.80
N LEU A 377 -6.84 -0.53 17.63
CA LEU A 377 -7.96 -1.45 17.81
C LEU A 377 -8.48 -1.49 19.26
N THR A 378 -7.72 -0.97 20.24
CA THR A 378 -8.13 -0.86 21.65
C THR A 378 -8.98 0.37 21.97
N ASP A 379 -9.39 1.14 20.97
CA ASP A 379 -10.14 2.38 21.19
C ASP A 379 -11.60 2.13 21.65
N SER A 380 -12.34 3.19 22.01
CA SER A 380 -13.64 3.09 22.71
C SER A 380 -14.82 2.51 21.91
N LEU A 381 -14.59 2.08 20.67
CA LEU A 381 -15.52 1.34 19.81
C LEU A 381 -14.88 0.02 19.33
N GLY A 382 -14.03 -0.57 20.20
CA GLY A 382 -13.24 -1.79 19.98
C GLY A 382 -14.04 -3.04 19.58
N PRO A 383 -13.34 -4.15 19.26
CA PRO A 383 -13.89 -5.26 18.48
C PRO A 383 -15.19 -5.83 19.05
N LYS A 384 -16.13 -6.22 18.18
CA LYS A 384 -17.38 -6.88 18.61
C LYS A 384 -17.02 -8.19 19.33
N ARG A 385 -17.33 -8.28 20.63
CA ARG A 385 -16.80 -9.30 21.55
C ARG A 385 -16.95 -10.74 21.05
N HIS A 386 -18.09 -11.02 20.43
CA HIS A 386 -18.54 -12.36 20.03
C HIS A 386 -18.66 -12.48 18.50
N ASP A 387 -17.78 -11.79 17.76
CA ASP A 387 -17.82 -11.74 16.29
C ASP A 387 -16.78 -12.69 15.65
N PRO A 388 -17.22 -13.74 14.91
CA PRO A 388 -16.30 -14.74 14.34
C PRO A 388 -15.34 -14.20 13.28
N LEU A 389 -15.75 -13.19 12.50
CA LEU A 389 -14.90 -12.58 11.48
C LEU A 389 -13.74 -11.82 12.13
N THR A 390 -14.04 -11.05 13.16
CA THR A 390 -13.08 -10.32 13.99
C THR A 390 -12.12 -11.25 14.72
N ALA A 391 -12.63 -12.35 15.30
CA ALA A 391 -11.78 -13.36 15.95
C ALA A 391 -10.79 -14.01 14.97
N ASN A 392 -11.25 -14.36 13.76
CA ASN A 392 -10.40 -14.93 12.71
C ASN A 392 -9.34 -13.93 12.20
N ALA A 393 -9.71 -12.64 12.06
CA ALA A 393 -8.76 -11.59 11.70
C ALA A 393 -7.70 -11.36 12.78
N LEU A 394 -8.08 -11.35 14.07
CA LEU A 394 -7.14 -11.25 15.19
C LEU A 394 -6.19 -12.47 15.29
N ALA A 395 -6.70 -13.69 15.03
CA ALA A 395 -5.87 -14.90 14.95
C ALA A 395 -4.92 -14.88 13.74
N THR A 396 -5.36 -14.31 12.61
CA THR A 396 -4.52 -14.13 11.41
C THR A 396 -3.45 -13.08 11.65
N LEU A 397 -3.77 -11.95 12.29
CA LEU A 397 -2.79 -10.96 12.78
C LEU A 397 -1.74 -11.58 13.70
N TYR A 398 -2.15 -12.43 14.65
CA TYR A 398 -1.24 -13.15 15.54
C TYR A 398 -0.26 -14.04 14.76
N THR A 399 -0.74 -14.69 13.70
CA THR A 399 0.05 -15.54 12.79
C THR A 399 0.96 -14.72 11.87
N LEU A 400 0.52 -13.55 11.41
CA LEU A 400 1.33 -12.62 10.61
C LEU A 400 2.48 -12.04 11.44
N LEU A 401 2.30 -11.81 12.74
CA LEU A 401 3.38 -11.40 13.63
C LEU A 401 4.49 -12.47 13.79
N ASP A 402 4.20 -13.78 13.66
CA ASP A 402 5.26 -14.79 13.56
C ASP A 402 6.10 -14.61 12.28
N LEU A 403 5.48 -14.20 11.17
CA LEU A 403 6.21 -13.88 9.95
C LEU A 403 7.08 -12.62 10.12
N VAL A 404 6.60 -11.57 10.80
CA VAL A 404 7.44 -10.39 11.13
C VAL A 404 8.71 -10.82 11.87
N VAL A 405 8.58 -11.68 12.90
CA VAL A 405 9.71 -12.20 13.69
C VAL A 405 10.63 -13.09 12.84
N ALA A 406 10.09 -13.86 11.89
CA ALA A 406 10.86 -14.74 11.03
C ALA A 406 11.49 -14.04 9.80
N THR A 407 11.13 -12.79 9.51
CA THR A 407 11.59 -12.04 8.34
C THR A 407 12.16 -10.65 8.66
N ASP A 408 12.61 -10.40 9.88
CA ASP A 408 13.24 -9.13 10.29
C ASP A 408 14.48 -8.77 9.44
N LEU A 409 15.24 -9.79 9.01
CA LEU A 409 16.37 -9.67 8.07
C LEU A 409 15.96 -9.57 6.58
N SER A 410 14.67 -9.59 6.23
CA SER A 410 14.18 -9.61 4.85
C SER A 410 13.16 -8.49 4.56
N PRO A 411 13.62 -7.28 4.18
CA PRO A 411 12.77 -6.12 3.93
C PRO A 411 11.56 -6.39 3.03
N ALA A 412 11.77 -7.02 1.86
CA ALA A 412 10.69 -7.29 0.91
C ALA A 412 9.60 -8.23 1.47
N LEU A 413 9.96 -9.18 2.33
CA LEU A 413 8.99 -10.07 2.99
C LEU A 413 8.27 -9.37 4.13
N LEU A 414 8.98 -8.64 5.00
CA LEU A 414 8.36 -7.86 6.08
C LEU A 414 7.36 -6.84 5.52
N LEU A 415 7.70 -6.15 4.43
CA LEU A 415 6.80 -5.23 3.73
C LEU A 415 5.59 -5.95 3.09
N ARG A 416 5.66 -7.26 2.81
CA ARG A 416 4.48 -8.04 2.40
C ARG A 416 3.62 -8.47 3.58
N VAL A 417 4.24 -8.74 4.72
CA VAL A 417 3.51 -9.01 5.98
C VAL A 417 2.77 -7.75 6.41
N ALA A 418 3.34 -6.56 6.20
CA ALA A 418 2.68 -5.28 6.41
C ALA A 418 1.40 -5.11 5.56
N ASP A 419 1.43 -5.39 4.24
CA ASP A 419 0.21 -5.40 3.40
C ASP A 419 -0.90 -6.25 4.04
N LEU A 420 -0.54 -7.49 4.42
CA LEU A 420 -1.49 -8.50 4.91
C LEU A 420 -2.04 -8.13 6.30
N MET A 421 -1.21 -7.58 7.19
CA MET A 421 -1.68 -7.12 8.49
C MET A 421 -2.71 -5.99 8.35
N ILE A 422 -2.59 -5.14 7.32
CA ILE A 422 -3.50 -4.02 7.11
C ILE A 422 -4.80 -4.45 6.41
N ASP A 423 -4.74 -5.49 5.56
CA ASP A 423 -5.94 -6.22 5.11
C ASP A 423 -6.74 -6.79 6.32
N GLU A 424 -6.08 -7.47 7.27
CA GLU A 424 -6.76 -8.04 8.45
C GLU A 424 -7.25 -6.98 9.46
N ILE A 425 -6.48 -5.90 9.67
CA ILE A 425 -6.95 -4.73 10.46
C ILE A 425 -8.21 -4.14 9.83
N SER A 426 -8.25 -4.02 8.50
CA SER A 426 -9.44 -3.53 7.79
C SER A 426 -10.66 -4.42 8.00
N LEU A 427 -10.48 -5.75 8.06
CA LEU A 427 -11.59 -6.67 8.38
C LEU A 427 -12.14 -6.49 9.79
N VAL A 428 -11.29 -6.25 10.79
CA VAL A 428 -11.74 -5.92 12.17
C VAL A 428 -12.55 -4.62 12.18
N LEU A 429 -12.09 -3.59 11.47
CA LEU A 429 -12.72 -2.27 11.42
C LEU A 429 -14.05 -2.29 10.67
N ALA A 430 -14.11 -2.98 9.53
CA ALA A 430 -15.31 -3.23 8.75
C ALA A 430 -16.38 -3.99 9.55
N ALA A 431 -15.99 -5.11 10.17
CA ALA A 431 -16.90 -5.95 10.95
C ALA A 431 -17.50 -5.19 12.14
N ALA A 432 -16.71 -4.35 12.81
CA ALA A 432 -17.13 -3.64 14.01
C ALA A 432 -17.81 -2.27 13.75
N LYS A 433 -17.42 -1.54 12.68
CA LYS A 433 -17.79 -0.13 12.39
C LYS A 433 -17.37 0.81 13.52
N TYR A 434 -16.06 0.96 13.69
CA TYR A 434 -15.38 1.73 14.75
C TYR A 434 -15.63 3.24 14.74
N TYR A 435 -16.05 3.83 13.61
CA TYR A 435 -15.98 5.26 13.38
C TYR A 435 -17.21 5.80 12.66
N THR A 436 -17.56 7.04 13.00
CA THR A 436 -18.60 7.83 12.37
C THR A 436 -18.00 8.97 11.53
N TRP A 437 -18.82 9.64 10.73
CA TRP A 437 -18.51 10.95 10.15
C TRP A 437 -17.88 11.93 11.17
N THR A 438 -18.39 11.97 12.41
CA THR A 438 -17.91 12.90 13.43
C THR A 438 -16.47 12.59 13.84
N ASP A 439 -16.09 11.30 13.94
CA ASP A 439 -14.70 10.89 14.16
C ASP A 439 -13.80 11.33 13.01
N TYR A 440 -14.24 11.20 11.75
CA TYR A 440 -13.49 11.70 10.59
C TYR A 440 -13.21 13.20 10.73
N ARG A 441 -14.25 14.01 10.98
CA ARG A 441 -14.10 15.46 11.11
C ARG A 441 -13.22 15.88 12.28
N GLU A 442 -13.36 15.25 13.45
CA GLU A 442 -12.52 15.55 14.60
C GLU A 442 -11.05 15.22 14.30
N VAL A 443 -10.78 14.03 13.75
CA VAL A 443 -9.43 13.59 13.39
C VAL A 443 -8.83 14.48 12.28
N ARG A 444 -9.57 14.84 11.23
CA ARG A 444 -9.09 15.78 10.20
C ARG A 444 -8.77 17.15 10.76
N TRP A 445 -9.60 17.67 11.67
CA TRP A 445 -9.33 18.93 12.37
C TRP A 445 -8.06 18.82 13.25
N GLN A 446 -7.92 17.76 14.04
CA GLN A 446 -6.72 17.51 14.86
C GLN A 446 -5.45 17.46 13.99
N ILE A 447 -5.50 16.77 12.84
CA ILE A 447 -4.38 16.71 11.88
C ILE A 447 -4.07 18.08 11.29
N LEU A 448 -5.07 18.81 10.80
CA LEU A 448 -4.85 20.15 10.23
C LEU A 448 -4.26 21.11 11.26
N ALA A 449 -4.77 21.07 12.49
CA ALA A 449 -4.27 21.88 13.59
C ALA A 449 -2.86 21.44 14.09
N GLU A 450 -2.42 20.22 13.79
CA GLU A 450 -1.04 19.76 13.98
C GLU A 450 -0.11 20.19 12.82
N ARG A 451 -0.58 20.08 11.56
CA ARG A 451 0.20 20.39 10.35
C ARG A 451 0.32 21.88 10.06
N ALA A 452 -0.68 22.67 10.44
CA ALA A 452 -0.75 24.12 10.27
C ALA A 452 -1.24 24.81 11.57
N PRO A 453 -0.40 24.86 12.63
CA PRO A 453 -0.79 25.38 13.94
C PRO A 453 -1.34 26.81 13.93
N SER A 454 -1.00 27.65 12.94
CA SER A 454 -1.51 29.02 12.80
C SER A 454 -3.04 29.14 12.70
N ILE A 455 -3.75 28.07 12.34
CA ILE A 455 -5.22 28.06 12.23
C ILE A 455 -5.93 27.98 13.60
N LYS A 456 -5.25 27.49 14.64
CA LYS A 456 -5.85 27.17 15.96
C LYS A 456 -6.53 28.35 16.63
N ASP A 457 -5.92 29.53 16.55
CA ASP A 457 -6.38 30.72 17.27
C ASP A 457 -7.56 31.44 16.58
N LEU A 458 -7.91 31.03 15.35
CA LEU A 458 -8.97 31.65 14.54
C LEU A 458 -10.12 30.70 14.23
N ALA A 459 -9.88 29.39 14.20
CA ALA A 459 -10.91 28.38 13.95
C ALA A 459 -11.95 28.33 15.07
N GLY A 460 -13.21 28.14 14.70
CA GLY A 460 -14.34 28.12 15.64
C GLY A 460 -14.76 29.52 16.14
N ASP A 461 -13.87 30.50 16.17
CA ASP A 461 -14.18 31.89 16.53
C ASP A 461 -14.48 32.77 15.31
N ARG A 462 -13.49 32.97 14.42
CA ARG A 462 -13.59 33.82 13.21
C ARG A 462 -13.67 33.01 11.92
N ILE A 463 -13.16 31.78 11.92
CA ILE A 463 -13.07 30.90 10.75
C ILE A 463 -13.85 29.61 11.01
N GLU A 464 -14.69 29.23 10.06
CA GLU A 464 -15.41 27.97 10.03
C GLU A 464 -14.63 26.99 9.13
N VAL A 465 -14.28 25.82 9.71
CA VAL A 465 -13.49 24.77 9.07
C VAL A 465 -14.36 23.52 8.95
N SER A 466 -14.51 23.00 7.73
CA SER A 466 -15.37 21.86 7.43
C SER A 466 -14.63 20.84 6.58
N SER A 467 -14.29 19.70 7.18
CA SER A 467 -13.69 18.54 6.48
C SER A 467 -14.76 17.59 5.98
N HIS A 468 -14.50 16.97 4.83
CA HIS A 468 -15.43 16.10 4.10
C HIS A 468 -14.72 14.93 3.42
N LEU A 469 -15.31 13.75 3.44
CA LEU A 469 -14.72 12.54 2.86
C LEU A 469 -15.16 12.38 1.40
N MET A 470 -14.20 12.16 0.50
CA MET A 470 -14.38 12.09 -0.96
C MET A 470 -13.86 10.75 -1.49
N THR A 471 -14.27 10.30 -2.68
CA THR A 471 -13.85 8.96 -3.17
C THR A 471 -12.39 8.90 -3.63
N SER A 472 -11.76 10.05 -3.85
CA SER A 472 -10.32 10.20 -4.18
C SER A 472 -9.89 11.66 -4.06
N GLY A 473 -8.58 11.94 -4.12
CA GLY A 473 -8.09 13.32 -4.27
C GLY A 473 -8.54 14.01 -5.57
N MET A 474 -8.76 13.25 -6.65
CA MET A 474 -9.35 13.77 -7.90
C MET A 474 -10.82 14.14 -7.73
N ASP A 475 -11.59 13.34 -6.97
CA ASP A 475 -12.98 13.64 -6.62
C ASP A 475 -13.07 14.88 -5.72
N ALA A 476 -12.13 15.04 -4.77
CA ALA A 476 -12.00 16.25 -3.96
C ALA A 476 -11.65 17.50 -4.78
N LEU A 477 -10.64 17.43 -5.67
CA LEU A 477 -10.26 18.52 -6.56
C LEU A 477 -11.38 18.91 -7.53
N ALA A 478 -12.06 17.94 -8.14
CA ALA A 478 -13.19 18.19 -9.03
C ALA A 478 -14.42 18.74 -8.28
N THR A 479 -14.64 18.32 -7.03
CA THR A 479 -15.72 18.85 -6.17
C THR A 479 -15.40 20.28 -5.73
N ALA A 480 -14.18 20.57 -5.26
CA ALA A 480 -13.73 21.91 -4.92
C ALA A 480 -13.89 22.88 -6.10
N LEU A 481 -13.47 22.44 -7.29
CA LEU A 481 -13.58 23.24 -8.51
C LEU A 481 -15.04 23.42 -8.95
N PHE A 482 -15.88 22.38 -8.87
CA PHE A 482 -17.32 22.51 -9.12
C PHE A 482 -17.97 23.53 -8.18
N ILE A 483 -17.66 23.47 -6.87
CA ILE A 483 -18.18 24.40 -5.87
C ILE A 483 -17.71 25.83 -6.17
N ALA A 484 -16.42 26.01 -6.44
CA ALA A 484 -15.86 27.31 -6.78
C ALA A 484 -16.46 27.91 -8.06
N LEU A 485 -16.68 27.11 -9.12
CA LEU A 485 -17.27 27.61 -10.37
C LEU A 485 -18.79 27.88 -10.26
N SER A 486 -19.53 27.06 -9.50
CA SER A 486 -20.99 27.20 -9.35
C SER A 486 -21.40 28.35 -8.42
N THR A 487 -20.54 28.75 -7.48
CA THR A 487 -20.83 29.81 -6.50
C THR A 487 -20.67 31.24 -7.02
N ARG A 488 -19.99 31.47 -8.16
CA ARG A 488 -19.39 32.79 -8.47
C ARG A 488 -19.80 33.48 -9.80
N GLY A 489 -20.04 32.76 -10.91
CA GLY A 489 -20.52 33.35 -12.19
C GLY A 489 -19.59 34.20 -13.11
N HIS A 490 -18.56 33.59 -13.73
CA HIS A 490 -17.59 34.08 -14.77
C HIS A 490 -16.40 34.96 -14.26
N HIS A 491 -15.18 35.10 -14.83
CA HIS A 491 -14.41 34.57 -16.02
C HIS A 491 -12.91 34.34 -15.65
N ASP A 492 -12.19 33.33 -16.20
CA ASP A 492 -10.73 32.92 -16.18
C ASP A 492 -9.98 32.24 -14.98
N VAL A 493 -10.01 30.90 -14.83
CA VAL A 493 -9.29 30.15 -13.74
C VAL A 493 -7.77 30.33 -13.78
N VAL A 494 -7.19 30.86 -12.70
CA VAL A 494 -5.76 31.16 -12.56
C VAL A 494 -4.96 29.92 -12.10
N ARG A 495 -3.78 29.71 -12.69
CA ARG A 495 -2.80 28.69 -12.25
C ARG A 495 -1.56 29.42 -11.74
N ALA A 496 -1.35 29.36 -10.44
CA ALA A 496 -0.22 29.98 -9.74
C ALA A 496 0.71 28.88 -9.23
N THR A 497 1.97 28.91 -9.67
CA THR A 497 3.04 27.91 -9.49
C THR A 497 2.81 26.54 -10.17
N GLU A 498 3.78 26.16 -11.02
CA GLU A 498 4.01 24.86 -11.71
C GLU A 498 2.78 24.01 -12.11
N SER A 499 2.94 22.72 -12.41
CA SER A 499 1.88 21.83 -12.91
C SER A 499 1.06 21.19 -11.80
N LEU A 500 -0.26 21.31 -11.90
CA LEU A 500 -1.17 20.28 -11.41
C LEU A 500 -1.07 19.07 -12.34
N ASP A 501 -0.04 18.26 -12.12
CA ASP A 501 0.40 17.17 -13.00
C ASP A 501 -0.23 15.80 -12.61
N TYR A 502 -1.46 15.85 -12.09
CA TYR A 502 -2.44 14.83 -12.44
C TYR A 502 -2.71 15.01 -13.93
N PHE A 503 -2.16 14.11 -14.75
CA PHE A 503 -2.19 14.21 -16.21
C PHE A 503 -3.64 14.25 -16.75
N GLU A 504 -4.57 13.66 -16.02
CA GLU A 504 -6.02 13.78 -16.19
C GLU A 504 -6.50 15.23 -15.92
N PHE A 505 -6.29 15.75 -14.72
CA PHE A 505 -6.76 17.08 -14.28
C PHE A 505 -6.14 18.23 -15.10
N SER A 506 -4.92 18.05 -15.62
CA SER A 506 -4.28 18.99 -16.55
C SER A 506 -5.14 19.25 -17.80
N GLY A 507 -5.88 18.23 -18.26
CA GLY A 507 -6.81 18.31 -19.39
C GLY A 507 -8.07 19.11 -19.05
N LEU A 508 -8.61 18.93 -17.84
CA LEU A 508 -9.75 19.70 -17.32
C LEU A 508 -9.42 21.19 -17.27
N LEU A 509 -8.32 21.55 -16.60
CA LEU A 509 -7.88 22.94 -16.48
C LEU A 509 -7.53 23.55 -17.84
N GLY A 510 -7.04 22.76 -18.79
CA GLY A 510 -6.84 23.18 -20.17
C GLY A 510 -8.14 23.59 -20.87
N LYS A 511 -9.17 22.73 -20.82
CA LYS A 511 -10.52 23.00 -21.39
C LYS A 511 -11.17 24.23 -20.75
N LEU A 512 -11.05 24.38 -19.44
CA LEU A 512 -11.63 25.50 -18.69
C LEU A 512 -10.94 26.81 -19.06
N LYS A 513 -9.61 26.86 -19.14
CA LYS A 513 -8.87 28.08 -19.50
C LYS A 513 -9.12 28.59 -20.91
N THR A 514 -9.48 27.71 -21.84
CA THR A 514 -9.85 28.11 -23.21
C THR A 514 -11.35 28.40 -23.37
N GLY A 515 -12.13 28.35 -22.28
CA GLY A 515 -13.58 28.57 -22.31
C GLY A 515 -14.35 27.53 -23.12
N ALA A 516 -13.76 26.34 -23.34
CA ALA A 516 -14.24 25.40 -24.37
C ALA A 516 -15.54 24.66 -24.01
N THR A 517 -15.95 24.66 -22.73
CA THR A 517 -17.05 23.82 -22.21
C THR A 517 -17.85 24.49 -21.09
N ALA A 518 -17.17 25.12 -20.13
CA ALA A 518 -17.80 25.94 -19.08
C ALA A 518 -17.18 27.35 -19.03
N ALA A 519 -17.92 28.31 -18.49
CA ALA A 519 -17.41 29.65 -18.23
C ALA A 519 -16.36 29.61 -17.11
N PRO A 520 -15.19 30.27 -17.23
CA PRO A 520 -14.08 30.08 -16.27
C PRO A 520 -14.13 31.13 -15.12
N HIS A 521 -13.11 31.28 -14.25
CA HIS A 521 -13.18 32.19 -13.06
C HIS A 521 -11.85 32.81 -12.52
N GLN A 522 -11.62 34.14 -12.60
CA GLN A 522 -10.41 34.88 -12.18
C GLN A 522 -10.23 34.94 -10.66
N ASP A 523 -11.34 34.86 -9.96
CA ASP A 523 -11.44 34.71 -8.52
C ASP A 523 -11.22 33.26 -8.05
N VAL A 524 -10.93 32.31 -8.97
CA VAL A 524 -10.59 30.92 -8.64
C VAL A 524 -9.16 30.60 -9.07
N LEU A 525 -8.36 30.16 -8.10
CA LEU A 525 -6.96 29.79 -8.30
C LEU A 525 -6.72 28.37 -7.80
N VAL A 526 -6.08 27.54 -8.64
CA VAL A 526 -5.71 26.16 -8.29
C VAL A 526 -4.19 26.02 -8.26
N ALA A 527 -3.67 25.43 -7.18
CA ALA A 527 -2.25 25.15 -6.95
C ALA A 527 -2.05 23.75 -6.35
N ALA A 528 -0.81 23.24 -6.40
CA ALA A 528 -0.38 22.05 -5.67
C ALA A 528 0.86 22.39 -4.86
N LEU A 529 0.99 21.87 -3.63
CA LEU A 529 2.16 22.17 -2.78
C LEU A 529 3.39 21.34 -3.13
N ASN A 530 3.18 20.09 -3.54
CA ASN A 530 4.23 19.11 -3.83
C ASN A 530 3.77 18.25 -5.01
N PRO A 531 4.14 18.58 -6.27
CA PRO A 531 3.55 17.97 -7.46
C PRO A 531 3.98 16.51 -7.67
N SER A 532 3.11 15.78 -8.38
CA SER A 532 3.30 14.40 -8.84
C SER A 532 4.43 14.23 -9.88
N THR A 533 4.91 15.33 -10.48
CA THR A 533 6.07 15.41 -11.38
C THR A 533 7.14 16.31 -10.73
N PRO A 534 8.18 15.74 -10.10
CA PRO A 534 9.11 16.51 -9.28
C PRO A 534 10.19 17.19 -10.14
N PHE A 535 9.81 18.14 -11.00
CA PHE A 535 10.76 19.02 -11.70
C PHE A 535 11.22 20.18 -10.84
N ASP A 536 10.26 20.84 -10.17
CA ASP A 536 10.44 22.07 -9.42
C ASP A 536 9.57 22.01 -8.15
N LYS A 537 9.96 22.76 -7.11
CA LYS A 537 9.17 22.91 -5.87
C LYS A 537 8.46 24.27 -5.88
N PRO A 538 7.11 24.31 -5.85
CA PRO A 538 6.38 25.56 -5.91
C PRO A 538 6.60 26.38 -4.63
N ALA A 539 7.09 27.61 -4.80
CA ALA A 539 7.49 28.45 -3.68
C ALA A 539 6.28 29.13 -3.02
N ALA A 540 6.18 29.02 -1.68
CA ALA A 540 5.04 29.51 -0.91
C ALA A 540 4.84 31.03 -1.04
N ASP A 541 5.93 31.80 -1.03
CA ASP A 541 5.95 33.25 -1.19
C ASP A 541 5.28 33.72 -2.50
N LYS A 542 5.56 33.04 -3.61
CA LYS A 542 4.95 33.31 -4.92
C LYS A 542 3.45 33.07 -4.88
N LEU A 543 3.01 31.94 -4.33
CA LEU A 543 1.59 31.60 -4.22
C LEU A 543 0.84 32.59 -3.31
N ILE A 544 1.41 32.92 -2.15
CA ILE A 544 0.88 33.93 -1.23
C ILE A 544 0.74 35.29 -1.93
N GLY A 545 1.81 35.77 -2.58
CA GLY A 545 1.80 37.06 -3.28
C GLY A 545 0.82 37.11 -4.46
N GLN A 546 0.65 36.00 -5.18
CA GLN A 546 -0.35 35.87 -6.25
C GLN A 546 -1.78 35.92 -5.69
N VAL A 547 -2.10 35.12 -4.65
CA VAL A 547 -3.41 35.13 -3.99
C VAL A 547 -3.73 36.51 -3.39
N GLN A 548 -2.79 37.12 -2.66
CA GLN A 548 -2.97 38.47 -2.09
C GLN A 548 -3.21 39.53 -3.17
N SER A 549 -2.52 39.44 -4.31
CA SER A 549 -2.75 40.34 -5.45
C SER A 549 -4.15 40.15 -6.04
N SER A 550 -4.56 38.91 -6.27
CA SER A 550 -5.88 38.61 -6.86
C SER A 550 -7.05 38.98 -5.95
N ILE A 551 -6.91 38.83 -4.63
CA ILE A 551 -7.91 39.32 -3.64
C ILE A 551 -8.06 40.84 -3.68
N LEU A 552 -7.01 41.58 -4.05
CA LEU A 552 -7.06 43.05 -4.17
C LEU A 552 -7.61 43.53 -5.52
N SER A 553 -7.61 42.69 -6.55
CA SER A 553 -8.14 43.01 -7.89
C SER A 553 -9.53 42.40 -8.20
N GLY A 554 -10.03 41.51 -7.34
CA GLY A 554 -11.28 40.78 -7.58
C GLY A 554 -12.56 41.63 -7.42
N PRO A 555 -13.69 41.19 -8.01
CA PRO A 555 -14.99 41.79 -7.76
C PRO A 555 -15.41 41.51 -6.31
N GLY A 556 -15.44 42.55 -5.48
CA GLY A 556 -15.44 42.43 -4.01
C GLY A 556 -16.71 41.86 -3.34
N ASP A 557 -17.70 41.42 -4.12
CA ASP A 557 -18.98 40.91 -3.61
C ASP A 557 -18.94 39.40 -3.29
N THR A 558 -17.97 38.65 -3.83
CA THR A 558 -17.84 37.20 -3.58
C THR A 558 -16.40 36.85 -3.18
N PRO A 559 -16.16 35.92 -2.23
CA PRO A 559 -14.80 35.62 -1.78
C PRO A 559 -13.94 35.05 -2.90
N PHE A 560 -12.64 35.31 -2.89
CA PHE A 560 -11.69 34.57 -3.73
C PHE A 560 -11.66 33.08 -3.33
N ALA A 561 -11.42 32.15 -4.24
CA ALA A 561 -11.28 30.72 -3.98
C ALA A 561 -9.86 30.24 -4.27
N LEU A 562 -9.19 29.73 -3.24
CA LEU A 562 -7.88 29.09 -3.34
C LEU A 562 -8.03 27.57 -3.15
N ILE A 563 -7.88 26.81 -4.22
CA ILE A 563 -7.91 25.35 -4.20
C ILE A 563 -6.46 24.83 -4.17
N ILE A 564 -6.12 24.03 -3.15
CA ILE A 564 -4.76 23.54 -2.91
C ILE A 564 -4.75 22.01 -2.88
N ASP A 565 -3.99 21.38 -3.77
CA ASP A 565 -3.60 19.98 -3.60
C ASP A 565 -2.50 19.84 -2.53
N THR A 566 -2.85 19.10 -1.49
CA THR A 566 -2.06 18.77 -0.28
C THR A 566 -1.75 17.27 -0.17
N THR A 567 -1.90 16.52 -1.27
CA THR A 567 -1.66 15.06 -1.34
C THR A 567 -0.32 14.64 -0.73
N LEU A 568 0.75 15.36 -1.04
CA LEU A 568 2.06 15.16 -0.42
C LEU A 568 2.32 16.29 0.58
N GLU A 569 2.43 15.92 1.85
CA GLU A 569 2.86 16.77 2.97
C GLU A 569 4.26 16.33 3.38
N VAL A 570 5.11 17.29 3.78
CA VAL A 570 6.49 17.09 4.22
C VAL A 570 6.60 17.57 5.67
N ASP A 571 7.49 16.98 6.46
CA ASP A 571 7.66 17.32 7.87
C ASP A 571 8.17 18.76 8.06
N PRO A 572 7.56 19.59 8.95
CA PRO A 572 8.07 20.92 9.30
C PRO A 572 9.56 20.98 9.67
N ALA A 573 10.12 19.89 10.20
CA ALA A 573 11.54 19.79 10.54
C ALA A 573 12.46 19.86 9.30
N ASP A 574 12.03 19.31 8.16
CA ASP A 574 12.77 19.38 6.89
C ASP A 574 12.68 20.77 6.23
N THR A 575 11.70 21.60 6.62
CA THR A 575 11.46 22.95 6.08
C THR A 575 11.78 24.08 7.07
N GLY A 576 12.49 23.80 8.18
CA GLY A 576 13.03 24.83 9.07
C GLY A 576 12.09 25.30 10.20
N GLY A 577 11.02 24.56 10.50
CA GLY A 577 10.20 24.74 11.70
C GLY A 577 8.73 25.10 11.47
N ARG A 578 8.33 25.37 10.23
CA ARG A 578 6.92 25.46 9.79
C ARG A 578 6.72 24.61 8.54
N SER A 579 5.52 24.07 8.34
CA SER A 579 5.18 23.44 7.06
C SER A 579 4.87 24.52 6.03
N GLN A 580 5.08 24.20 4.74
CA GLN A 580 4.65 25.04 3.62
C GLN A 580 3.14 25.38 3.69
N LEU A 581 2.31 24.47 4.22
CA LEU A 581 0.89 24.70 4.45
C LEU A 581 0.65 25.73 5.57
N ASP A 582 1.41 25.66 6.68
CA ASP A 582 1.33 26.65 7.78
C ASP A 582 1.77 28.03 7.31
N GLU A 583 2.82 28.13 6.48
CA GLU A 583 3.27 29.40 5.90
C GLU A 583 2.19 30.05 5.02
N ILE A 584 1.59 29.27 4.12
CA ILE A 584 0.52 29.74 3.22
C ILE A 584 -0.73 30.14 4.01
N LEU A 585 -1.17 29.31 4.95
CA LEU A 585 -2.34 29.62 5.77
C LEU A 585 -2.08 30.83 6.67
N HIS A 586 -0.96 30.89 7.40
CA HIS A 586 -0.62 32.02 8.27
C HIS A 586 -0.63 33.37 7.53
N ALA A 587 -0.19 33.42 6.28
CA ALA A 587 -0.19 34.64 5.46
C ALA A 587 -1.54 34.99 4.81
N LEU A 588 -2.55 34.11 4.89
CA LEU A 588 -3.84 34.24 4.20
C LEU A 588 -5.07 34.14 5.13
N LEU A 589 -4.94 33.59 6.34
CA LEU A 589 -6.06 33.37 7.28
C LEU A 589 -6.81 34.66 7.65
N GLU A 590 -6.15 35.82 7.67
CA GLU A 590 -6.85 37.11 7.88
C GLU A 590 -7.76 37.50 6.69
N ALA A 591 -7.43 37.10 5.46
CA ALA A 591 -8.35 37.26 4.33
C ALA A 591 -9.52 36.28 4.42
N VAL A 592 -9.29 35.06 4.93
CA VAL A 592 -10.36 34.09 5.21
C VAL A 592 -11.31 34.61 6.28
N ALA A 593 -10.78 35.03 7.44
CA ALA A 593 -11.56 35.57 8.54
C ALA A 593 -12.35 36.84 8.14
N ALA A 594 -11.80 37.69 7.28
CA ALA A 594 -12.46 38.86 6.72
C ALA A 594 -13.50 38.56 5.62
N GLY A 595 -13.76 37.28 5.30
CA GLY A 595 -14.75 36.89 4.29
C GLY A 595 -14.33 37.17 2.84
N ARG A 596 -13.06 37.45 2.58
CA ARG A 596 -12.53 37.77 1.23
C ARG A 596 -11.85 36.59 0.55
N LEU A 597 -11.69 35.47 1.25
CA LEU A 597 -11.03 34.26 0.77
C LEU A 597 -11.72 33.00 1.33
N GLU A 598 -11.86 32.00 0.48
CA GLU A 598 -12.16 30.62 0.82
C GLU A 598 -10.96 29.75 0.43
N ILE A 599 -10.60 28.79 1.28
CA ILE A 599 -9.50 27.86 0.98
C ILE A 599 -10.05 26.44 0.99
N PHE A 600 -9.91 25.75 -0.14
CA PHE A 600 -10.26 24.34 -0.32
C PHE A 600 -8.96 23.52 -0.29
N LEU A 601 -8.70 22.85 0.82
CA LEU A 601 -7.59 21.92 0.98
C LEU A 601 -8.03 20.53 0.51
N CYS A 602 -7.52 20.11 -0.64
CA CYS A 602 -7.78 18.79 -1.21
C CYS A 602 -6.60 17.87 -0.86
N LYS A 603 -6.83 16.74 -0.18
CA LYS A 603 -5.76 15.76 0.13
C LYS A 603 -6.11 14.41 -0.48
N SER A 604 -5.27 13.87 -1.36
CA SER A 604 -5.39 12.46 -1.75
C SER A 604 -4.78 11.57 -0.67
N PHE A 605 -5.59 10.67 -0.12
CA PHE A 605 -5.13 9.61 0.80
C PHE A 605 -4.51 8.42 0.05
N GLN A 606 -4.49 8.45 -1.29
CA GLN A 606 -4.02 7.37 -2.15
C GLN A 606 -2.59 6.87 -1.89
N LYS A 607 -1.74 7.61 -1.16
CA LYS A 607 -0.44 7.09 -0.69
C LYS A 607 -0.55 5.87 0.24
N TYR A 608 -1.67 5.73 0.95
CA TYR A 608 -2.01 4.50 1.68
C TYR A 608 -2.29 3.30 0.74
N ALA A 609 -2.30 3.47 -0.59
CA ALA A 609 -2.35 2.36 -1.57
C ALA A 609 -1.20 1.34 -1.44
N SER A 610 -0.10 1.75 -0.81
CA SER A 610 0.99 0.85 -0.43
C SER A 610 0.68 -0.10 0.72
N LEU A 611 -0.48 0.02 1.36
CA LEU A 611 -0.86 -0.69 2.58
C LEU A 611 -1.89 -1.79 2.31
N GLY A 612 -1.68 -2.60 1.27
CA GLY A 612 -2.69 -3.56 0.77
C GLY A 612 -3.92 -2.95 0.08
N THR A 613 -4.45 -1.82 0.56
CA THR A 613 -5.74 -1.22 0.16
C THR A 613 -5.77 -0.56 -1.22
N GLY A 614 -4.62 -0.46 -1.91
CA GLY A 614 -4.53 -0.33 -3.37
C GLY A 614 -5.43 0.71 -4.04
N LYS A 615 -5.05 2.01 -3.96
CA LYS A 615 -5.67 3.18 -4.65
C LYS A 615 -6.96 3.73 -4.02
N VAL A 616 -7.62 3.02 -3.12
CA VAL A 616 -9.02 3.32 -2.75
C VAL A 616 -9.22 4.03 -1.40
N ALA A 617 -8.16 4.53 -0.78
CA ALA A 617 -8.21 5.20 0.53
C ALA A 617 -8.93 6.57 0.56
N GLY A 618 -9.74 6.91 -0.45
CA GLY A 618 -10.50 8.16 -0.52
C GLY A 618 -9.66 9.42 -0.74
N GLY A 619 -10.24 10.56 -0.42
CA GLY A 619 -9.60 11.87 -0.32
C GLY A 619 -10.34 12.78 0.66
N ASP A 620 -9.73 13.89 1.04
CA ASP A 620 -10.33 14.93 1.87
C ASP A 620 -10.65 16.17 1.04
N LEU A 621 -11.78 16.79 1.35
CA LEU A 621 -12.07 18.18 1.00
C LEU A 621 -12.29 18.96 2.29
N THR A 622 -11.26 19.68 2.74
CA THR A 622 -11.37 20.59 3.90
C THR A 622 -11.51 22.04 3.44
N LEU A 623 -12.66 22.63 3.71
CA LEU A 623 -13.03 24.01 3.36
C LEU A 623 -12.89 24.94 4.57
N LEU A 624 -12.15 26.04 4.40
CA LEU A 624 -11.97 27.14 5.35
C LEU A 624 -12.72 28.39 4.84
N THR A 625 -13.58 28.97 5.68
CA THR A 625 -14.42 30.14 5.34
C THR A 625 -14.54 31.10 6.52
N SER A 626 -14.92 32.36 6.30
CA SER A 626 -15.33 33.23 7.43
C SER A 626 -16.60 32.66 8.08
N LYS A 627 -16.59 32.56 9.41
CA LYS A 627 -17.65 31.92 10.19
C LYS A 627 -18.96 32.70 10.05
N GLY A 628 -20.01 32.02 9.59
CA GLY A 628 -21.31 32.64 9.37
C GLY A 628 -21.40 33.56 8.15
N ASN A 629 -20.37 33.65 7.30
CA ASN A 629 -20.47 34.35 6.02
C ASN A 629 -21.54 33.70 5.13
N LEU A 630 -22.44 34.51 4.59
CA LEU A 630 -23.57 34.05 3.78
C LEU A 630 -23.14 33.69 2.35
N GLU A 631 -22.20 34.41 1.75
CA GLU A 631 -21.67 34.09 0.41
C GLU A 631 -21.03 32.68 0.40
N SER A 632 -20.33 32.35 1.49
CA SER A 632 -19.75 31.02 1.71
C SER A 632 -20.76 29.93 2.09
N ALA A 633 -22.04 30.25 2.32
CA ALA A 633 -23.02 29.26 2.76
C ALA A 633 -23.35 28.24 1.67
N HIS A 634 -23.38 28.65 0.40
CA HIS A 634 -23.58 27.71 -0.71
C HIS A 634 -22.37 26.76 -0.86
N ALA A 635 -21.14 27.26 -0.68
CA ALA A 635 -19.94 26.42 -0.72
C ALA A 635 -19.93 25.34 0.37
N ARG A 636 -20.26 25.71 1.61
CA ARG A 636 -20.39 24.75 2.73
C ARG A 636 -21.54 23.77 2.53
N TYR A 637 -22.67 24.22 1.97
CA TYR A 637 -23.80 23.36 1.66
C TYR A 637 -23.47 22.32 0.58
N GLU A 638 -22.83 22.71 -0.54
CA GLU A 638 -22.51 21.78 -1.63
C GLU A 638 -21.43 20.75 -1.23
N ALA A 639 -20.46 21.12 -0.40
CA ALA A 639 -19.50 20.18 0.17
C ALA A 639 -20.20 19.13 1.06
N LEU A 640 -21.13 19.57 1.92
CA LEU A 640 -21.95 18.68 2.75
C LEU A 640 -22.88 17.79 1.91
N ALA A 641 -23.52 18.35 0.88
CA ALA A 641 -24.43 17.63 0.01
C ALA A 641 -23.72 16.63 -0.92
N GLN A 642 -22.45 16.88 -1.27
CA GLN A 642 -21.61 15.88 -1.96
C GLN A 642 -21.30 14.70 -1.04
N ASP A 643 -20.78 14.98 0.15
CA ASP A 643 -20.35 13.96 1.13
C ASP A 643 -21.55 13.12 1.61
N LEU A 644 -22.71 13.74 1.92
CA LEU A 644 -23.96 13.03 2.25
C LEU A 644 -24.51 12.17 1.10
N ALA A 645 -24.24 12.53 -0.16
CA ALA A 645 -24.65 11.74 -1.33
C ALA A 645 -23.66 10.60 -1.65
N LEU A 646 -22.44 10.66 -1.12
CA LEU A 646 -21.49 9.55 -1.13
C LEU A 646 -21.71 8.60 0.06
N ALA A 647 -22.02 9.15 1.24
CA ALA A 647 -22.19 8.47 2.53
C ALA A 647 -21.00 7.59 2.95
N LEU A 648 -19.78 8.03 2.67
CA LEU A 648 -18.59 7.19 2.77
C LEU A 648 -18.33 6.64 4.18
N ASP A 649 -18.75 7.29 5.26
CA ASP A 649 -18.58 6.77 6.61
C ASP A 649 -19.37 5.48 6.90
N GLU A 650 -20.45 5.21 6.14
CA GLU A 650 -21.17 3.94 6.17
C GLU A 650 -20.35 2.78 5.55
N HIS A 651 -19.36 3.06 4.70
CA HIS A 651 -18.57 2.06 3.95
C HIS A 651 -17.50 1.38 4.81
N ASP A 652 -16.99 0.23 4.36
CA ASP A 652 -15.93 -0.51 5.07
C ASP A 652 -14.58 0.22 5.06
N GLU A 653 -14.22 0.88 3.95
CA GLU A 653 -12.89 1.49 3.78
C GLU A 653 -12.74 2.79 4.56
N ALA A 654 -13.83 3.55 4.75
CA ALA A 654 -13.80 4.76 5.58
C ALA A 654 -13.41 4.44 7.03
N GLN A 655 -13.78 3.25 7.52
CA GLN A 655 -13.35 2.78 8.84
C GLN A 655 -11.82 2.65 8.89
N THR A 656 -11.22 2.03 7.87
CA THR A 656 -9.75 1.95 7.71
C THR A 656 -9.10 3.33 7.52
N ILE A 657 -9.71 4.22 6.73
CA ILE A 657 -9.17 5.57 6.49
C ILE A 657 -9.18 6.39 7.77
N ILE A 658 -10.29 6.44 8.50
CA ILE A 658 -10.39 7.17 9.78
C ILE A 658 -9.43 6.57 10.80
N HIS A 659 -9.28 5.24 10.84
CA HIS A 659 -8.31 4.56 11.69
C HIS A 659 -6.85 4.96 11.39
N MET A 660 -6.46 4.94 10.11
CA MET A 660 -5.11 5.37 9.67
C MET A 660 -4.84 6.83 9.99
N LEU A 661 -5.84 7.71 9.81
CA LEU A 661 -5.73 9.12 10.16
C LEU A 661 -5.65 9.35 11.67
N ARG A 662 -6.36 8.56 12.48
CA ARG A 662 -6.43 8.71 13.94
C ARG A 662 -5.17 8.21 14.65
N HIS A 663 -4.54 7.15 14.12
CA HIS A 663 -3.43 6.47 14.80
C HIS A 663 -2.08 6.56 14.05
N ALA A 664 -2.06 6.80 12.73
CA ALA A 664 -0.86 6.71 11.90
C ALA A 664 -0.56 7.94 11.02
N HIS A 665 -1.23 9.09 11.23
CA HIS A 665 -0.99 10.32 10.44
C HIS A 665 0.42 10.90 10.60
N ARG A 666 1.16 10.52 11.66
CA ARG A 666 2.56 10.88 11.87
C ARG A 666 3.51 9.91 11.17
N ASP A 667 3.18 8.62 11.18
CA ASP A 667 3.93 7.64 10.39
C ASP A 667 3.81 7.95 8.89
N GLU A 668 2.66 8.48 8.42
CA GLU A 668 2.50 9.02 7.06
C GLU A 668 3.67 9.94 6.64
N LEU A 669 4.10 10.85 7.52
CA LEU A 669 5.24 11.74 7.27
C LEU A 669 6.58 11.00 7.35
N ALA A 670 6.77 10.12 8.33
CA ALA A 670 8.01 9.35 8.49
C ALA A 670 8.25 8.40 7.30
N LEU A 671 7.19 7.84 6.73
CA LEU A 671 7.18 7.07 5.49
C LEU A 671 7.56 7.99 4.31
N VAL A 672 6.88 9.13 4.13
CA VAL A 672 7.21 10.09 3.05
C VAL A 672 8.67 10.56 3.12
N HIS A 673 9.16 10.93 4.30
CA HIS A 673 10.56 11.35 4.52
C HIS A 673 11.55 10.23 4.18
N ASN A 674 11.31 8.98 4.62
CA ASN A 674 12.19 7.86 4.30
C ASN A 674 12.19 7.53 2.80
N ALA A 675 11.02 7.57 2.17
CA ALA A 675 10.87 7.38 0.73
C ALA A 675 11.54 8.50 -0.08
N ALA A 676 11.49 9.76 0.40
CA ALA A 676 12.22 10.89 -0.18
C ALA A 676 13.75 10.73 -0.03
N ALA A 677 14.24 10.27 1.13
CA ALA A 677 15.66 9.94 1.32
C ALA A 677 16.14 8.78 0.44
N ASN A 678 15.24 7.87 0.04
CA ASN A 678 15.50 6.83 -0.96
C ASN A 678 15.40 7.35 -2.41
N ALA A 679 14.47 8.27 -2.71
CA ALA A 679 14.40 9.00 -3.99
C ALA A 679 15.69 9.79 -4.24
N LYS A 680 16.18 10.53 -3.23
CA LYS A 680 17.48 11.21 -3.31
C LYS A 680 18.63 10.23 -3.57
N PHE A 681 18.66 9.09 -2.88
CA PHE A 681 19.71 8.08 -3.11
C PHE A 681 19.64 7.47 -4.53
N VAL A 682 18.44 7.27 -5.09
CA VAL A 682 18.28 6.81 -6.47
C VAL A 682 18.72 7.89 -7.46
N ASP A 683 18.41 9.17 -7.22
CA ASP A 683 18.84 10.30 -8.05
C ASP A 683 20.36 10.52 -8.02
N ASP A 684 20.96 10.56 -6.84
CA ASP A 684 22.41 10.81 -6.68
C ASP A 684 23.28 9.63 -7.14
N PHE A 685 22.79 8.37 -7.07
CA PHE A 685 23.64 7.17 -7.15
C PHE A 685 23.16 6.02 -8.05
N CYS A 686 21.85 5.81 -8.26
CA CYS A 686 21.37 4.64 -9.03
C CYS A 686 20.92 4.98 -10.45
N TRP A 687 20.38 6.18 -10.66
CA TRP A 687 19.90 6.64 -11.96
C TRP A 687 20.10 8.16 -12.08
N PRO A 688 21.36 8.65 -12.10
CA PRO A 688 21.65 10.07 -12.19
C PRO A 688 21.22 10.66 -13.53
N THR A 689 20.63 11.86 -13.50
CA THR A 689 20.26 12.64 -14.69
C THR A 689 21.03 13.96 -14.72
N ASP A 690 21.41 14.41 -15.91
CA ASP A 690 21.93 15.77 -16.10
C ASP A 690 20.84 16.80 -15.78
N ARG A 691 21.09 17.63 -14.74
CA ARG A 691 20.17 18.67 -14.27
C ARG A 691 19.89 19.76 -15.30
N LEU A 692 20.74 19.92 -16.32
CA LEU A 692 20.52 20.83 -17.44
C LEU A 692 19.68 20.21 -18.56
N ASN A 693 19.38 18.90 -18.49
CA ASN A 693 18.74 18.14 -19.55
C ASN A 693 17.49 17.40 -19.04
N GLN A 694 16.42 18.17 -18.79
CA GLN A 694 15.10 17.70 -18.37
C GLN A 694 14.47 16.63 -19.30
N ARG A 695 15.02 16.40 -20.51
CA ARG A 695 14.62 15.27 -21.38
C ARG A 695 15.08 13.90 -20.87
N GLN A 696 15.99 13.84 -19.90
CA GLN A 696 16.40 12.58 -19.23
C GLN A 696 15.45 12.19 -18.09
N GLY A 697 14.61 13.12 -17.64
CA GLY A 697 13.82 13.02 -16.41
C GLY A 697 13.96 14.27 -15.56
N SER A 698 13.59 14.16 -14.29
CA SER A 698 13.75 15.22 -13.30
C SER A 698 14.83 14.88 -12.29
N SER A 699 15.51 15.88 -11.72
CA SER A 699 16.31 15.65 -10.51
C SER A 699 15.40 15.34 -9.30
N TYR A 700 15.98 14.87 -8.21
CA TYR A 700 15.28 14.82 -6.92
C TYR A 700 14.92 16.23 -6.43
N VAL A 701 13.76 16.35 -5.78
CA VAL A 701 13.24 17.58 -5.18
C VAL A 701 13.04 17.34 -3.68
N ASP A 702 13.58 18.25 -2.84
CA ASP A 702 13.65 18.05 -1.39
C ASP A 702 12.28 17.82 -0.73
N GLY A 703 12.10 16.60 -0.19
CA GLY A 703 10.90 16.11 0.47
C GLY A 703 9.97 15.28 -0.40
N ILE A 704 10.21 15.16 -1.72
CA ILE A 704 9.30 14.46 -2.64
C ILE A 704 9.79 13.02 -2.89
N PRO A 705 9.00 11.97 -2.56
CA PRO A 705 9.37 10.55 -2.68
C PRO A 705 9.27 9.98 -4.11
N LEU A 706 9.42 10.84 -5.13
CA LEU A 706 9.15 10.56 -6.52
C LEU A 706 10.36 10.91 -7.39
N LEU A 707 10.50 10.24 -8.53
CA LEU A 707 11.44 10.62 -9.59
C LEU A 707 10.77 10.42 -10.95
N LEU A 708 10.97 11.35 -11.88
CA LEU A 708 10.63 11.12 -13.29
C LEU A 708 11.89 10.70 -14.06
N ARG A 709 11.79 9.70 -14.93
CA ARG A 709 12.89 9.20 -15.78
C ARG A 709 12.40 8.98 -17.20
N ALA A 710 13.22 9.32 -18.19
CA ALA A 710 12.94 9.00 -19.59
C ALA A 710 13.40 7.58 -19.93
N THR A 711 12.57 6.82 -20.66
CA THR A 711 12.94 5.50 -21.18
C THR A 711 13.31 5.57 -22.65
N LEU A 712 14.52 5.14 -22.98
CA LEU A 712 15.04 5.28 -24.36
C LEU A 712 14.45 4.23 -25.32
N SER A 713 13.78 3.21 -24.78
CA SER A 713 13.06 2.16 -25.51
C SER A 713 11.78 2.63 -26.21
N GLY A 714 11.31 3.86 -25.94
CA GLY A 714 10.12 4.45 -26.58
C GLY A 714 8.77 3.89 -26.11
N ASP A 715 8.70 2.59 -25.80
CA ASP A 715 7.63 1.97 -25.05
C ASP A 715 8.11 1.70 -23.61
N VAL A 716 7.55 2.47 -22.66
CA VAL A 716 7.83 2.38 -21.23
C VAL A 716 7.32 1.06 -20.66
N ASP A 717 6.11 0.68 -21.09
CA ASP A 717 5.37 -0.46 -20.57
C ASP A 717 5.97 -1.78 -21.09
N GLU A 718 6.51 -1.83 -22.31
CA GLU A 718 7.27 -3.00 -22.76
C GLU A 718 8.52 -3.23 -21.92
N LEU A 719 9.25 -2.17 -21.55
CA LEU A 719 10.43 -2.31 -20.69
C LEU A 719 10.02 -2.71 -19.27
N PHE A 720 9.13 -1.95 -18.63
CA PHE A 720 8.85 -2.17 -17.21
C PHE A 720 7.89 -3.34 -16.97
N ASP A 721 6.76 -3.45 -17.68
CA ASP A 721 5.74 -4.48 -17.41
C ASP A 721 6.22 -5.88 -17.80
N LYS A 722 6.98 -6.00 -18.90
CA LYS A 722 7.37 -7.30 -19.46
C LYS A 722 8.78 -7.75 -19.10
N LYS A 723 9.72 -6.80 -18.91
CA LYS A 723 11.14 -7.10 -18.65
C LYS A 723 11.51 -6.83 -17.18
N LEU A 724 11.33 -5.61 -16.67
CA LEU A 724 11.72 -5.22 -15.30
C LEU A 724 10.72 -5.64 -14.20
N THR A 725 10.23 -6.89 -14.29
CA THR A 725 9.14 -7.49 -13.49
C THR A 725 9.38 -7.62 -11.97
N TRP A 726 10.42 -7.00 -11.43
CA TRP A 726 10.69 -6.85 -9.99
C TRP A 726 10.19 -5.53 -9.40
N LEU A 727 9.68 -4.61 -10.23
CA LEU A 727 9.01 -3.38 -9.79
C LEU A 727 7.49 -3.52 -10.01
N ASP A 728 6.69 -3.10 -9.02
CA ASP A 728 5.22 -3.12 -9.14
C ASP A 728 4.73 -1.98 -10.05
N ARG A 729 3.94 -2.29 -11.10
CA ARG A 729 3.20 -1.27 -11.87
C ARG A 729 2.05 -0.71 -11.04
N ARG A 730 2.24 0.44 -10.40
CA ARG A 730 1.17 1.13 -9.67
C ARG A 730 0.63 2.27 -10.53
N ASP A 731 -0.66 2.51 -10.45
CA ASP A 731 -1.33 3.67 -11.03
C ASP A 731 -1.39 4.86 -10.06
N SER A 732 -0.87 4.68 -8.85
CA SER A 732 -0.77 5.69 -7.80
C SER A 732 0.52 5.50 -6.98
N PHE A 733 0.67 6.28 -5.91
CA PHE A 733 1.87 6.27 -5.07
C PHE A 733 1.90 5.04 -4.15
N SER A 734 3.05 4.36 -4.08
CA SER A 734 3.33 3.34 -3.07
C SER A 734 4.64 3.68 -2.37
N PHE A 735 4.61 3.76 -1.02
CA PHE A 735 5.76 4.11 -0.19
C PHE A 735 6.27 2.95 0.67
N LEU A 736 5.50 1.88 0.92
CA LEU A 736 6.11 0.64 1.44
C LEU A 736 7.12 0.07 0.43
N ARG A 737 6.77 0.07 -0.85
CA ARG A 737 7.53 -0.59 -1.91
C ARG A 737 7.72 0.30 -3.13
N THR A 738 8.93 0.24 -3.70
CA THR A 738 9.28 0.93 -4.93
C THR A 738 8.43 0.41 -6.09
N SER A 739 7.81 1.35 -6.80
CA SER A 739 6.80 1.11 -7.82
C SER A 739 6.94 2.11 -8.95
N TYR A 740 6.27 1.87 -10.09
CA TYR A 740 6.33 2.78 -11.23
C TYR A 740 4.96 3.03 -11.86
N VAL A 741 4.82 4.22 -12.46
CA VAL A 741 3.74 4.60 -13.37
C VAL A 741 4.35 4.75 -14.78
N GLY A 742 3.97 3.86 -15.70
CA GLY A 742 4.44 3.87 -17.09
C GLY A 742 3.51 4.64 -18.05
N GLY A 743 4.05 5.02 -19.21
CA GLY A 743 3.29 5.57 -20.34
C GLY A 743 3.06 7.09 -20.34
N ILE A 744 3.71 7.85 -19.45
CA ILE A 744 3.61 9.31 -19.37
C ILE A 744 4.24 9.91 -20.63
N SER A 745 3.45 10.53 -21.50
CA SER A 745 3.90 11.00 -22.83
C SER A 745 4.49 12.41 -22.87
N ALA A 746 4.26 13.19 -21.83
CA ALA A 746 4.85 14.51 -21.63
C ALA A 746 4.81 14.88 -20.13
N ALA A 747 5.75 15.71 -19.68
CA ALA A 747 5.76 16.30 -18.34
C ALA A 747 6.54 17.63 -18.36
N ASN A 748 6.13 18.61 -17.54
CA ASN A 748 6.65 19.99 -17.57
C ASN A 748 6.80 20.57 -19.00
N ASN A 749 5.80 20.36 -19.86
CA ASN A 749 5.76 20.77 -21.27
C ASN A 749 6.81 20.12 -22.20
N ILE A 750 7.56 19.13 -21.73
CA ILE A 750 8.50 18.34 -22.54
C ILE A 750 7.83 17.03 -22.97
N GLU A 751 7.74 16.78 -24.28
CA GLU A 751 7.32 15.48 -24.80
C GLU A 751 8.41 14.43 -24.61
N GLY A 752 8.03 13.22 -24.18
CA GLY A 752 8.94 12.10 -24.00
C GLY A 752 8.27 10.86 -23.40
N PRO A 753 8.81 9.65 -23.63
CA PRO A 753 8.35 8.41 -23.01
C PRO A 753 8.87 8.32 -21.56
N PHE A 754 8.16 8.95 -20.63
CA PHE A 754 8.55 9.01 -19.21
C PHE A 754 7.93 7.88 -18.37
N VAL A 755 8.67 7.46 -17.36
CA VAL A 755 8.23 6.65 -16.24
C VAL A 755 8.36 7.47 -14.95
N ARG A 756 7.33 7.45 -14.09
CA ARG A 756 7.45 7.96 -12.72
C ARG A 756 7.77 6.80 -11.79
N LEU A 757 8.89 6.87 -11.08
CA LEU A 757 9.19 5.99 -9.97
C LEU A 757 8.60 6.61 -8.69
N ASN A 758 7.86 5.82 -7.90
CA ASN A 758 7.49 6.15 -6.53
C ASN A 758 8.32 5.22 -5.62
N LEU A 759 9.18 5.78 -4.77
CA LEU A 759 10.19 5.01 -4.05
C LEU A 759 9.67 4.46 -2.71
N GLY A 760 10.18 3.30 -2.32
CA GLY A 760 9.73 2.56 -1.14
C GLY A 760 10.73 2.51 0.03
N HIS A 761 10.48 1.60 0.98
CA HIS A 761 11.32 1.34 2.16
C HIS A 761 12.33 0.20 1.99
N GLU A 762 12.63 -0.18 0.74
CA GLU A 762 13.73 -1.08 0.43
C GLU A 762 15.06 -0.59 1.03
N SER A 763 15.93 -1.55 1.33
CA SER A 763 17.31 -1.21 1.69
C SER A 763 18.04 -0.64 0.47
N ARG A 764 18.99 0.28 0.68
CA ARG A 764 19.79 0.87 -0.40
C ARG A 764 20.49 -0.17 -1.28
N ALA A 765 20.89 -1.31 -0.70
CA ALA A 765 21.44 -2.45 -1.45
C ALA A 765 20.44 -3.06 -2.45
N MET A 766 19.16 -3.16 -2.08
CA MET A 766 18.08 -3.65 -2.93
C MET A 766 17.67 -2.62 -3.99
N LEU A 767 17.67 -1.32 -3.66
CA LEU A 767 17.47 -0.25 -4.65
C LEU A 767 18.58 -0.23 -5.71
N VAL A 768 19.85 -0.43 -5.30
CA VAL A 768 20.97 -0.60 -6.24
C VAL A 768 20.74 -1.80 -7.15
N GLU A 769 20.33 -2.95 -6.60
CA GLU A 769 20.04 -4.14 -7.42
C GLU A 769 18.92 -3.88 -8.44
N TYR A 770 17.84 -3.22 -8.04
CA TYR A 770 16.67 -3.01 -8.90
C TYR A 770 16.84 -1.90 -9.94
N LEU A 771 17.66 -0.88 -9.68
CA LEU A 771 17.69 0.36 -10.47
C LEU A 771 19.07 0.75 -11.02
N TYR A 772 20.19 0.35 -10.39
CA TYR A 772 21.52 0.88 -10.75
C TYR A 772 21.91 0.59 -12.20
N ALA A 773 21.83 -0.67 -12.64
CA ALA A 773 22.19 -1.01 -14.01
C ALA A 773 21.19 -0.45 -15.03
N VAL A 774 19.90 -0.36 -14.69
CA VAL A 774 18.88 0.27 -15.56
C VAL A 774 19.22 1.73 -15.80
N GLY A 775 19.51 2.49 -14.73
CA GLY A 775 19.85 3.90 -14.81
C GLY A 775 21.17 4.14 -15.50
N HIS A 776 22.25 3.49 -15.04
CA HIS A 776 23.58 3.68 -15.60
C HIS A 776 23.68 3.27 -17.08
N LEU A 777 22.99 2.21 -17.53
CA LEU A 777 22.94 1.87 -18.95
C LEU A 777 22.11 2.89 -19.74
N ALA A 778 20.95 3.32 -19.25
CA ALA A 778 20.13 4.32 -19.92
C ALA A 778 20.93 5.63 -20.13
N THR A 779 21.65 6.12 -19.13
CA THR A 779 22.41 7.39 -19.22
C THR A 779 23.85 7.23 -19.70
N CYS A 780 24.29 5.99 -19.99
CA CYS A 780 25.67 5.61 -20.31
C CYS A 780 26.69 6.16 -19.31
N THR A 781 26.36 6.09 -18.03
CA THR A 781 27.23 6.48 -16.92
C THR A 781 28.04 5.27 -16.49
N LEU A 782 29.34 5.23 -16.77
CA LEU A 782 30.19 4.13 -16.31
C LEU A 782 30.34 4.16 -14.78
N PRO A 783 30.36 3.00 -14.08
CA PRO A 783 30.58 2.95 -12.64
C PRO A 783 31.85 3.68 -12.20
N GLY A 784 31.76 4.42 -11.09
CA GLY A 784 32.85 5.24 -10.55
C GLY A 784 33.16 6.51 -11.36
N ARG A 785 32.38 6.87 -12.38
CA ARG A 785 32.54 8.12 -13.15
C ARG A 785 31.31 9.04 -12.99
N PRO A 786 31.48 10.30 -12.56
CA PRO A 786 30.37 11.25 -12.38
C PRO A 786 29.94 11.95 -13.68
N VAL A 787 30.46 11.55 -14.84
CA VAL A 787 30.23 12.19 -16.14
C VAL A 787 29.50 11.22 -17.07
N LEU A 788 28.44 11.68 -17.72
CA LEU A 788 27.73 10.92 -18.75
C LEU A 788 28.68 10.64 -19.93
N SER A 789 28.86 9.37 -20.30
CA SER A 789 29.82 8.96 -21.33
C SER A 789 29.14 8.44 -22.59
N GLY A 790 29.18 9.23 -23.66
CA GLY A 790 28.71 8.80 -24.99
C GLY A 790 27.24 9.10 -25.26
N LYS A 791 26.60 8.27 -26.10
CA LYS A 791 25.17 8.39 -26.43
C LYS A 791 24.35 7.44 -25.54
N PRO A 792 23.23 7.89 -24.96
CA PRO A 792 22.29 7.04 -24.21
C PRO A 792 21.91 5.74 -24.95
N LEU A 793 21.92 4.60 -24.26
CA LEU A 793 21.60 3.29 -24.85
C LEU A 793 20.09 3.04 -24.90
N ASP A 794 19.63 2.49 -26.02
CA ASP A 794 18.33 1.82 -26.05
C ASP A 794 18.43 0.48 -25.31
N LEU A 795 17.76 0.39 -24.16
CA LEU A 795 17.69 -0.81 -23.36
C LEU A 795 16.98 -1.96 -24.10
N ALA A 796 16.07 -1.69 -25.04
CA ALA A 796 15.44 -2.76 -25.84
C ALA A 796 16.43 -3.49 -26.76
N ALA A 797 17.55 -2.85 -27.11
CA ALA A 797 18.62 -3.37 -27.97
C ALA A 797 19.92 -3.71 -27.19
N LEU A 798 19.83 -3.92 -25.86
CA LEU A 798 20.99 -4.13 -24.99
C LEU A 798 21.84 -5.35 -25.38
N SER A 799 23.17 -5.18 -25.35
CA SER A 799 24.16 -6.21 -25.71
C SER A 799 25.07 -6.61 -24.53
N MET A 800 25.63 -7.82 -24.58
CA MET A 800 26.67 -8.24 -23.62
C MET A 800 27.92 -7.35 -23.66
N VAL A 801 28.23 -6.70 -24.80
CA VAL A 801 29.40 -5.81 -24.91
C VAL A 801 29.20 -4.57 -24.02
N SER A 802 28.03 -3.95 -24.10
CA SER A 802 27.65 -2.79 -23.27
C SER A 802 27.64 -3.14 -21.77
N ILE A 803 27.13 -4.33 -21.42
CA ILE A 803 27.13 -4.82 -20.04
C ILE A 803 28.58 -5.07 -19.57
N ARG A 804 29.44 -5.69 -20.40
CA ARG A 804 30.84 -5.95 -20.07
C ARG A 804 31.65 -4.67 -19.88
N GLU A 805 31.49 -3.68 -20.75
CA GLU A 805 32.16 -2.37 -20.60
C GLU A 805 31.86 -1.72 -19.23
N HIS A 806 30.59 -1.77 -18.79
CA HIS A 806 30.19 -1.28 -17.47
C HIS A 806 30.75 -2.13 -16.31
N LEU A 807 30.83 -3.45 -16.48
CA LEU A 807 31.38 -4.36 -15.47
C LEU A 807 32.91 -4.30 -15.37
N ASP A 808 33.62 -4.05 -16.47
CA ASP A 808 35.06 -3.84 -16.51
C ASP A 808 35.42 -2.47 -15.90
N ALA A 809 34.61 -1.44 -16.18
CA ALA A 809 34.71 -0.15 -15.49
C ALA A 809 34.48 -0.29 -13.98
N LEU A 810 33.50 -1.09 -13.54
CA LEU A 810 33.31 -1.43 -12.12
C LEU A 810 34.55 -2.14 -11.54
N ALA A 811 35.15 -3.09 -12.28
CA ALA A 811 36.28 -3.87 -11.80
C ALA A 811 37.51 -3.00 -11.45
N VAL A 812 37.72 -1.87 -12.13
CA VAL A 812 38.85 -0.95 -11.90
C VAL A 812 38.57 0.19 -10.90
N VAL A 813 37.37 0.27 -10.31
CA VAL A 813 37.09 1.23 -9.22
C VAL A 813 37.99 0.91 -8.02
N PRO A 814 38.69 1.90 -7.41
CA PRO A 814 39.58 1.66 -6.28
C PRO A 814 38.81 1.40 -4.98
N SER A 815 39.40 0.65 -4.05
CA SER A 815 38.82 0.43 -2.71
C SER A 815 38.79 1.67 -1.82
N THR A 816 39.46 2.75 -2.23
CA THR A 816 39.41 4.08 -1.61
C THR A 816 38.38 5.01 -2.28
N ASP A 817 37.46 4.46 -3.08
CA ASP A 817 36.39 5.21 -3.74
C ASP A 817 35.48 5.94 -2.75
N THR A 818 35.31 7.25 -2.95
CA THR A 818 34.42 8.10 -2.18
C THR A 818 33.01 8.25 -2.77
N THR A 819 32.78 7.77 -4.01
CA THR A 819 31.45 7.80 -4.64
C THR A 819 30.49 6.76 -4.06
N GLY A 820 31.01 5.74 -3.39
CA GLY A 820 30.23 4.69 -2.73
C GLY A 820 29.95 3.47 -3.61
N VAL A 821 30.56 3.41 -4.81
CA VAL A 821 30.51 2.27 -5.73
C VAL A 821 31.21 1.05 -5.13
N GLU A 822 32.31 1.24 -4.40
CA GLU A 822 32.97 0.16 -3.65
C GLU A 822 32.00 -0.50 -2.64
N ARG A 823 31.31 0.32 -1.84
CA ARG A 823 30.38 -0.14 -0.79
C ARG A 823 29.27 -1.05 -1.33
N TYR A 824 28.84 -0.85 -2.58
CA TYR A 824 27.76 -1.59 -3.21
C TYR A 824 28.24 -2.47 -4.37
N ARG A 825 29.54 -2.73 -4.51
CA ARG A 825 30.15 -3.45 -5.65
C ARG A 825 29.43 -4.75 -6.03
N SER A 826 29.08 -5.58 -5.05
CA SER A 826 28.32 -6.82 -5.27
C SER A 826 26.86 -6.60 -5.68
N ASN A 827 26.21 -5.55 -5.15
CA ASN A 827 24.83 -5.19 -5.47
C ASN A 827 24.73 -4.58 -6.89
N ILE A 828 25.73 -3.79 -7.27
CA ILE A 828 25.88 -3.25 -8.63
C ILE A 828 26.09 -4.40 -9.62
N PHE A 829 27.01 -5.32 -9.32
CA PHE A 829 27.25 -6.50 -10.14
C PHE A 829 25.99 -7.37 -10.28
N ALA A 830 25.23 -7.56 -9.19
CA ALA A 830 23.91 -8.19 -9.21
C ALA A 830 22.88 -7.44 -10.08
N SER A 831 22.87 -6.11 -10.07
CA SER A 831 21.98 -5.29 -10.91
C SER A 831 22.23 -5.53 -12.40
N TYR A 832 23.50 -5.54 -12.84
CA TYR A 832 23.84 -5.88 -14.23
C TYR A 832 23.45 -7.32 -14.59
N CYS A 833 23.54 -8.26 -13.65
CA CYS A 833 23.06 -9.63 -13.85
C CYS A 833 21.52 -9.70 -14.02
N LEU A 834 20.76 -8.92 -13.23
CA LEU A 834 19.28 -8.85 -13.33
C LEU A 834 18.86 -8.27 -14.67
N VAL A 835 19.44 -7.13 -15.07
CA VAL A 835 19.15 -6.47 -16.34
C VAL A 835 19.55 -7.37 -17.52
N ALA A 836 20.70 -8.03 -17.48
CA ALA A 836 21.11 -9.00 -18.51
C ALA A 836 20.07 -10.11 -18.68
N ALA A 837 19.69 -10.77 -17.59
CA ALA A 837 18.78 -11.92 -17.60
C ALA A 837 17.33 -11.59 -18.02
N ALA A 838 16.93 -10.32 -17.95
CA ALA A 838 15.55 -9.89 -18.19
C ALA A 838 15.34 -9.04 -19.44
N VAL A 839 16.34 -8.27 -19.86
CA VAL A 839 16.17 -7.23 -20.89
C VAL A 839 16.72 -7.66 -22.26
N MET A 840 17.75 -8.52 -22.28
CA MET A 840 18.46 -8.93 -23.49
C MET A 840 17.57 -9.69 -24.50
N PRO A 841 17.87 -9.63 -25.82
CA PRO A 841 17.11 -10.34 -26.85
C PRO A 841 17.10 -11.88 -26.68
N SER A 842 18.16 -12.44 -26.10
CA SER A 842 18.28 -13.85 -25.74
C SER A 842 18.66 -13.94 -24.25
N PRO A 843 17.74 -14.39 -23.37
CA PRO A 843 18.05 -14.60 -21.95
C PRO A 843 19.10 -15.70 -21.70
N ALA A 844 19.35 -16.57 -22.68
CA ALA A 844 20.42 -17.57 -22.63
C ALA A 844 21.81 -16.92 -22.70
N ASP A 845 21.96 -15.80 -23.39
CA ASP A 845 23.24 -15.09 -23.55
C ASP A 845 23.72 -14.46 -22.23
N ALA A 846 22.82 -14.29 -21.26
CA ALA A 846 23.16 -13.86 -19.91
C ALA A 846 23.74 -14.99 -19.02
N VAL A 847 23.56 -16.27 -19.39
CA VAL A 847 23.99 -17.43 -18.57
C VAL A 847 25.47 -17.38 -18.18
N PRO A 848 26.45 -17.03 -19.04
CA PRO A 848 27.85 -16.89 -18.63
C PRO A 848 28.08 -15.85 -17.52
N LEU A 849 27.30 -14.75 -17.51
CA LEU A 849 27.36 -13.73 -16.46
C LEU A 849 26.69 -14.23 -15.16
N LEU A 850 25.60 -15.00 -15.25
CA LEU A 850 24.97 -15.65 -14.11
C LEU A 850 25.87 -16.73 -13.48
N VAL A 851 26.59 -17.49 -14.29
CA VAL A 851 27.61 -18.45 -13.83
C VAL A 851 28.72 -17.72 -13.08
N GLU A 852 29.23 -16.62 -13.64
CA GLU A 852 30.24 -15.78 -12.97
C GLU A 852 29.74 -15.24 -11.61
N PHE A 853 28.48 -14.78 -11.55
CA PHE A 853 27.82 -14.32 -10.32
C PHE A 853 27.81 -15.39 -9.23
N PHE A 854 27.44 -16.63 -9.55
CA PHE A 854 27.40 -17.73 -8.57
C PHE A 854 28.75 -18.44 -8.36
N ALA A 855 29.77 -18.15 -9.16
CA ALA A 855 31.15 -18.61 -8.94
C ALA A 855 31.93 -17.69 -7.97
N ARG A 856 31.74 -16.37 -8.05
CA ARG A 856 32.47 -15.37 -7.22
C ARG A 856 32.31 -15.62 -5.70
N PRO A 857 33.39 -15.78 -4.91
CA PRO A 857 33.28 -15.94 -3.45
C PRO A 857 32.89 -14.63 -2.74
N GLY A 858 32.36 -14.74 -1.52
CA GLY A 858 31.99 -13.59 -0.68
C GLY A 858 30.52 -13.20 -0.75
N THR A 859 30.17 -12.04 -0.18
CA THR A 859 28.80 -11.52 -0.13
C THR A 859 28.30 -11.11 -1.52
N ARG A 860 27.35 -11.89 -2.02
CA ARG A 860 26.57 -11.61 -3.25
C ARG A 860 25.43 -10.63 -2.92
N GLY A 861 24.60 -10.32 -3.91
CA GLY A 861 23.42 -9.45 -3.73
C GLY A 861 22.40 -9.97 -2.72
N THR A 862 21.31 -9.24 -2.48
CA THR A 862 20.25 -9.65 -1.53
C THR A 862 19.70 -11.04 -1.87
N THR A 863 19.23 -11.78 -0.86
CA THR A 863 18.78 -13.17 -1.03
C THR A 863 17.67 -13.31 -2.08
N GLU A 864 16.79 -12.32 -2.23
CA GLU A 864 15.75 -12.38 -3.26
C GLU A 864 16.29 -12.12 -4.67
N THR A 865 17.24 -11.18 -4.84
CA THR A 865 17.98 -11.04 -6.09
C THR A 865 18.76 -12.31 -6.43
N GLN A 866 19.41 -12.96 -5.45
CA GLN A 866 20.06 -14.25 -5.66
C GLN A 866 19.06 -15.32 -6.11
N ARG A 867 17.84 -15.37 -5.56
CA ARG A 867 16.77 -16.28 -6.04
C ARG A 867 16.29 -15.96 -7.44
N LEU A 868 16.11 -14.69 -7.79
CA LEU A 868 15.73 -14.26 -9.15
C LEU A 868 16.79 -14.68 -10.17
N LEU A 869 18.07 -14.44 -9.87
CA LEU A 869 19.20 -14.82 -10.72
C LEU A 869 19.38 -16.34 -10.81
N ALA A 870 19.19 -17.08 -9.71
CA ALA A 870 19.22 -18.55 -9.72
C ALA A 870 18.08 -19.12 -10.57
N ARG A 871 16.85 -18.64 -10.39
CA ARG A 871 15.69 -19.00 -11.22
C ARG A 871 15.96 -18.71 -12.70
N ALA A 872 16.56 -17.56 -13.03
CA ALA A 872 16.92 -17.22 -14.41
C ALA A 872 18.00 -18.15 -14.99
N LEU A 873 19.04 -18.48 -14.22
CA LEU A 873 20.09 -19.42 -14.61
C LEU A 873 19.51 -20.80 -14.92
N PHE A 874 18.74 -21.37 -13.99
CA PHE A 874 18.14 -22.71 -14.19
C PHE A 874 17.09 -22.74 -15.32
N THR A 875 16.33 -21.67 -15.53
CA THR A 875 15.36 -21.59 -16.65
C THR A 875 16.06 -21.69 -18.02
N ASN A 876 17.25 -21.10 -18.16
CA ASN A 876 18.00 -21.05 -19.41
C ASN A 876 19.08 -22.16 -19.54
N LEU A 877 19.23 -23.01 -18.52
CA LEU A 877 20.35 -23.95 -18.41
C LEU A 877 20.34 -25.09 -19.45
N ASN A 878 19.15 -25.47 -19.95
CA ASN A 878 18.95 -26.74 -20.66
C ASN A 878 19.82 -26.92 -21.91
N ASN A 879 20.20 -25.82 -22.57
CA ASN A 879 21.00 -25.81 -23.79
C ASN A 879 22.49 -25.45 -23.56
N LEU A 880 22.88 -25.15 -22.32
CA LEU A 880 24.18 -24.53 -21.98
C LEU A 880 24.91 -25.23 -20.81
N PHE A 881 24.53 -26.46 -20.47
CA PHE A 881 25.17 -27.21 -19.39
C PHE A 881 26.63 -27.58 -19.71
N GLN A 882 27.56 -27.26 -18.80
CA GLN A 882 28.99 -27.53 -18.93
C GLN A 882 29.51 -28.29 -17.71
N ALA A 883 30.44 -29.22 -17.92
CA ALA A 883 31.03 -30.04 -16.86
C ALA A 883 32.19 -29.36 -16.11
N GLU A 884 32.44 -28.06 -16.34
CA GLU A 884 33.57 -27.35 -15.75
C GLU A 884 33.39 -27.09 -14.25
N PRO A 885 34.43 -27.27 -13.40
CA PRO A 885 34.30 -27.12 -11.95
C PRO A 885 33.76 -25.76 -11.49
N ALA A 886 34.05 -24.67 -12.21
CA ALA A 886 33.52 -23.34 -11.94
C ALA A 886 32.01 -23.24 -12.22
N PHE A 887 31.56 -23.84 -13.33
CA PHE A 887 30.14 -23.92 -13.72
C PHE A 887 29.34 -24.77 -12.72
N LEU A 888 29.87 -25.93 -12.32
CA LEU A 888 29.25 -26.79 -11.31
C LEU A 888 29.21 -26.13 -9.92
N THR A 889 30.27 -25.40 -9.54
CA THR A 889 30.30 -24.58 -8.31
C THR A 889 29.23 -23.48 -8.36
N ALA A 890 29.05 -22.82 -9.51
CA ALA A 890 28.01 -21.82 -9.70
C ALA A 890 26.61 -22.43 -9.55
N LEU A 891 26.33 -23.58 -10.17
CA LEU A 891 25.05 -24.28 -10.02
C LEU A 891 24.80 -24.74 -8.58
N GLY A 892 25.79 -25.29 -7.88
CA GLY A 892 25.66 -25.69 -6.48
C GLY A 892 25.28 -24.52 -5.58
N ASN A 893 25.94 -23.36 -5.77
CA ASN A 893 25.60 -22.17 -5.00
C ASN A 893 24.25 -21.54 -5.42
N ALA A 894 23.85 -21.64 -6.69
CA ALA A 894 22.56 -21.18 -7.18
C ALA A 894 21.40 -22.05 -6.65
N ALA A 895 21.60 -23.36 -6.53
CA ALA A 895 20.62 -24.26 -5.92
C ALA A 895 20.45 -23.94 -4.42
N ALA A 896 21.54 -23.69 -3.70
CA ALA A 896 21.54 -23.44 -2.25
C ALA A 896 20.77 -22.17 -1.79
N VAL A 897 20.48 -21.22 -2.69
CA VAL A 897 19.67 -20.01 -2.35
C VAL A 897 18.18 -20.16 -2.64
N LEU A 898 17.78 -21.19 -3.39
CA LEU A 898 16.38 -21.48 -3.70
C LEU A 898 15.65 -22.12 -2.51
N PRO A 899 14.33 -21.95 -2.38
CA PRO A 899 13.53 -22.76 -1.47
C PRO A 899 13.69 -24.26 -1.78
N PRO A 900 13.74 -25.16 -0.79
CA PRO A 900 13.93 -26.60 -1.04
C PRO A 900 12.92 -27.22 -2.01
N LYS A 901 11.67 -26.74 -2.01
CA LYS A 901 10.63 -27.15 -2.98
C LYS A 901 10.87 -26.69 -4.41
N GLU A 902 11.69 -25.65 -4.64
CA GLU A 902 12.11 -25.24 -5.97
C GLU A 902 13.35 -26.02 -6.41
N ALA A 903 14.34 -26.23 -5.52
CA ALA A 903 15.49 -27.09 -5.80
C ALA A 903 15.08 -28.53 -6.17
N ALA A 904 14.15 -29.12 -5.42
CA ALA A 904 13.60 -30.46 -5.70
C ALA A 904 12.87 -30.57 -7.06
N ARG A 905 12.35 -29.47 -7.62
CA ARG A 905 11.76 -29.45 -8.98
C ARG A 905 12.81 -29.43 -10.09
N LEU A 906 14.04 -28.99 -9.80
CA LEU A 906 15.16 -28.99 -10.74
C LEU A 906 15.82 -30.37 -10.81
N ALA A 907 15.79 -31.14 -9.72
CA ALA A 907 16.44 -32.44 -9.60
C ALA A 907 16.13 -33.41 -10.77
N PRO A 908 14.87 -33.64 -11.20
CA PRO A 908 14.59 -34.63 -12.26
C PRO A 908 15.27 -34.33 -13.61
N GLY A 909 15.47 -33.04 -13.95
CA GLY A 909 16.09 -32.63 -15.22
C GLY A 909 17.59 -32.33 -15.14
N LEU A 910 18.11 -32.08 -13.93
CA LEU A 910 19.51 -31.69 -13.68
C LEU A 910 20.33 -32.79 -13.03
N LYS A 911 19.77 -33.53 -12.06
CA LYS A 911 20.51 -34.53 -11.28
C LYS A 911 21.14 -35.63 -12.15
N PRO A 912 20.48 -36.23 -13.16
CA PRO A 912 21.14 -37.21 -14.03
C PRO A 912 22.41 -36.65 -14.70
N LYS A 913 22.33 -35.42 -15.25
CA LYS A 913 23.45 -34.72 -15.89
C LYS A 913 24.60 -34.39 -14.93
N VAL A 914 24.34 -34.35 -13.62
CA VAL A 914 25.32 -34.11 -12.56
C VAL A 914 25.90 -35.43 -12.06
N ASP A 915 25.06 -36.44 -11.83
CA ASP A 915 25.46 -37.78 -11.38
C ASP A 915 26.38 -38.47 -12.41
N ASP A 916 26.10 -38.31 -13.72
CA ASP A 916 26.96 -38.73 -14.83
C ASP A 916 28.41 -38.15 -14.73
N ILE A 917 28.59 -37.05 -13.99
CA ILE A 917 29.86 -36.35 -13.82
C ILE A 917 30.27 -36.14 -12.34
N VAL A 918 29.64 -36.81 -11.37
CA VAL A 918 29.99 -36.73 -9.94
C VAL A 918 31.46 -37.12 -9.70
N LEU A 919 31.99 -38.02 -10.54
CA LEU A 919 33.40 -38.44 -10.56
C LEU A 919 34.39 -37.30 -10.90
N LEU A 920 33.92 -36.15 -11.39
CA LEU A 920 34.77 -34.96 -11.64
C LEU A 920 35.08 -34.14 -10.38
N GLY A 921 34.51 -34.50 -9.21
CA GLY A 921 35.01 -34.05 -7.91
C GLY A 921 34.02 -33.25 -7.04
N PRO A 922 34.51 -32.61 -5.95
CA PRO A 922 33.67 -32.07 -4.89
C PRO A 922 32.54 -31.10 -5.30
N PRO A 923 32.70 -30.22 -6.31
CA PRO A 923 31.60 -29.37 -6.76
C PRO A 923 30.42 -30.15 -7.36
N ALA A 924 30.70 -31.25 -8.06
CA ALA A 924 29.67 -32.11 -8.65
C ALA A 924 28.93 -32.90 -7.57
N GLN A 925 29.66 -33.48 -6.61
CA GLN A 925 29.08 -34.14 -5.44
C GLN A 925 28.16 -33.19 -4.66
N ARG A 926 28.65 -31.99 -4.30
CA ARG A 926 27.86 -30.99 -3.55
C ARG A 926 26.58 -30.58 -4.27
N LEU A 927 26.59 -30.54 -5.60
CA LEU A 927 25.39 -30.26 -6.39
C LEU A 927 24.42 -31.46 -6.42
N SER A 928 24.91 -32.70 -6.52
CA SER A 928 24.05 -33.90 -6.39
C SER A 928 23.43 -33.99 -4.98
N ASP A 929 24.21 -33.71 -3.93
CA ASP A 929 23.75 -33.66 -2.54
C ASP A 929 22.63 -32.63 -2.32
N LEU A 930 22.68 -31.48 -3.01
CA LEU A 930 21.66 -30.41 -2.97
C LEU A 930 20.45 -30.67 -3.88
N LEU A 931 20.51 -31.68 -4.74
CA LEU A 931 19.43 -32.14 -5.62
C LEU A 931 18.84 -33.49 -5.14
N SER A 932 19.17 -33.91 -3.91
CA SER A 932 18.74 -35.17 -3.29
C SER A 932 17.72 -34.95 -2.17
#